data_AF-A0A969ZH80-F1
#
_entry.id   AF-A0A969ZH80-F1
#
_cell.length_a   1.000
_cell.length_b   1.000
_cell.length_c   1.000
_cell.angle_alpha   90.00
_cell.angle_beta   90.00
_cell.angle_gamma   90.00
#
_symmetry.space_group_name_H-M   'P 1'
#
loop_
_entity.id
_entity.type
_entity.pdbx_description
1 polymer ?
#
loop_
_entity_poly.entity_id
_entity_poly.type
_entity_poly.pdbx_seq_one_letter_code
_entity_poly.pdbx_strand_id
1 'polypeptide(L)'
;MPYSAYDYDRLEAAHTMKIDRTVYFETAAEDIAPLAALPLTQLERQREESAAAEQAIYDDLKKQAALWEQQAGNTALLDRAIAYMRTPAVEHTSNEWKQTDYEWHNRSNMVYQMSYHVYENTRYDREEQESVPYSWSLTWNVRTNDPDGRGSAKIAGQDRKTFADKAAMEKYLAGRIKAYDQLFTEISPSIPKEYAEHFKVNGMLLPGYTIEGEEIGNEKIPEKENDLSASAPVRNVAVEASQPVIPIVLSAGDPQGRMKEITDRLEKGITELFESERYMEYLRVMSKFHNYSINNSLLIAFQKPDASLIAGFTAWQKQFERNVKKGEKGIKIIAPAPFKIKQEKEKLDPQSKKPVIGKDGKPVMEEQEITIPAYKVVSVFDVSQTEGKELPDISVDSLTGDVEHFKDVFAALEKASPVPIRFENIEGGAHGYYSLKDKRIAIQEGMSQLQTLKTAIHEIAHAKLHDIDLNSPKEEKEKRPDQRTREVQAESVAYTVCQHYGLDTSDYSFGYVAGWSSGREMAELKSSLETIRSAASEIINSVDEKIVELQKHQDKGQEQTRKTPIPEKDSFTIYQLKHEDVTNDYRFEPYERLQAAGLSVDSAHYASVYTAELTPGMTLEDIYTRFNIDHPKDFKGHSLSVSDVVVLHQNGKDTAHYVDSIGYRQVPEFLQEANKQLVPDDSLTGEKVTTPRGTFSLTELSRKQMEAAGYGIHHRSDDGKYLIMGNGTRAFAVTAEPPQNYLKHVEDIVEQNDNNFDGIINNTPQTPSVGELEQKVKAGESISLTDLAKAIKAEEHSAERPEKKASIREQLKEAREQSAHKKQTAKSKSHELEV
;
A
#
# COMPACT_ATOMS: atom_id res chain seq x y z
N MET A 1 -36.50 13.04 34.43
CA MET A 1 -35.26 12.54 33.83
C MET A 1 -34.23 12.48 34.94
N PRO A 2 -33.76 11.30 35.32
CA PRO A 2 -32.93 11.07 36.51
C PRO A 2 -31.42 11.21 36.31
N TYR A 3 -31.03 11.80 35.19
CA TYR A 3 -29.65 11.90 34.79
C TYR A 3 -29.30 13.35 34.46
N SER A 4 -28.02 13.67 34.63
CA SER A 4 -27.44 14.91 34.14
C SER A 4 -26.63 14.63 32.87
N ALA A 5 -26.69 15.55 31.91
CA ALA A 5 -25.92 15.48 30.67
C ALA A 5 -25.04 16.72 30.54
N TYR A 6 -23.79 16.53 30.13
CA TYR A 6 -22.84 17.59 29.84
C TYR A 6 -22.48 17.58 28.36
N ASP A 7 -22.23 18.76 27.79
CA ASP A 7 -21.81 18.93 26.40
C ASP A 7 -20.55 19.77 26.21
N TYR A 8 -19.71 19.34 25.27
CA TYR A 8 -18.48 20.01 24.87
C TYR A 8 -18.38 20.12 23.34
N ASP A 9 -19.52 20.47 22.73
CA ASP A 9 -19.63 20.56 21.28
C ASP A 9 -18.88 21.79 20.74
N ARG A 10 -18.20 21.63 19.60
CA ARG A 10 -17.45 22.70 18.93
C ARG A 10 -17.60 22.57 17.43
N LEU A 11 -17.82 23.70 16.75
CA LEU A 11 -17.81 23.75 15.29
C LEU A 11 -16.89 24.88 14.83
N GLU A 12 -15.88 24.51 14.04
CA GLU A 12 -15.01 25.39 13.27
C GLU A 12 -15.27 25.12 11.79
N ALA A 13 -15.87 26.11 11.12
CA ALA A 13 -16.21 26.00 9.71
C ALA A 13 -14.99 25.64 8.87
N ALA A 14 -15.18 24.78 7.86
CA ALA A 14 -14.12 24.27 6.97
C ALA A 14 -13.00 23.46 7.65
N HIS A 15 -13.07 23.23 8.98
CA HIS A 15 -11.96 22.63 9.71
C HIS A 15 -12.36 21.50 10.64
N THR A 16 -13.26 21.70 11.60
CA THR A 16 -13.50 20.70 12.66
C THR A 16 -14.92 20.79 13.21
N MET A 17 -15.59 19.63 13.34
CA MET A 17 -16.84 19.49 14.10
C MET A 17 -16.64 18.44 15.20
N LYS A 18 -16.92 18.80 16.46
CA LYS A 18 -16.85 17.94 17.63
C LYS A 18 -18.20 17.93 18.32
N ILE A 19 -18.74 16.74 18.60
CA ILE A 19 -19.93 16.52 19.42
C ILE A 19 -19.54 15.54 20.52
N ASP A 20 -19.69 15.94 21.78
CA ASP A 20 -19.20 15.19 22.94
C ASP A 20 -20.22 15.26 24.07
N ARG A 21 -20.84 14.11 24.38
CA ARG A 21 -21.97 13.99 25.30
C ARG A 21 -21.69 12.90 26.32
N THR A 22 -21.75 13.25 27.60
CA THR A 22 -21.60 12.30 28.71
C THR A 22 -22.81 12.34 29.62
N VAL A 23 -23.32 11.16 29.99
CA VAL A 23 -24.48 10.98 30.87
C VAL A 23 -24.04 10.43 32.23
N TYR A 24 -24.48 11.06 33.32
CA TYR A 24 -24.25 10.63 34.69
C TYR A 24 -25.57 10.38 35.43
N PHE A 25 -25.61 9.31 36.23
CA PHE A 25 -26.73 8.98 37.11
C PHE A 25 -26.46 9.46 38.54
N GLU A 26 -27.40 10.22 39.11
CA GLU A 26 -27.35 10.63 40.52
C GLU A 26 -28.12 9.64 41.39
N THR A 27 -27.40 8.93 42.26
CA THR A 27 -27.90 7.80 43.07
C THR A 27 -28.98 8.15 44.10
N ALA A 28 -29.24 9.43 44.36
CA ALA A 28 -30.13 9.86 45.44
C ALA A 28 -31.59 10.12 45.00
N ALA A 29 -31.89 10.13 43.70
CA ALA A 29 -33.16 10.64 43.18
C ALA A 29 -34.09 9.57 42.56
N GLU A 30 -33.70 8.30 42.49
CA GLU A 30 -34.46 7.30 41.73
C GLU A 30 -35.00 6.12 42.53
N ASP A 31 -36.30 5.90 42.33
CA ASP A 31 -36.97 4.68 42.71
C ASP A 31 -36.81 3.63 41.59
N ILE A 32 -35.76 2.81 41.67
CA ILE A 32 -35.58 1.65 40.79
C ILE A 32 -36.53 0.50 41.14
N ALA A 33 -37.32 0.59 42.22
CA ALA A 33 -38.20 -0.50 42.64
C ALA A 33 -39.17 -1.00 41.55
N PRO A 34 -39.72 -0.15 40.66
CA PRO A 34 -40.56 -0.62 39.55
C PRO A 34 -39.79 -1.48 38.54
N LEU A 35 -38.51 -1.17 38.28
CA LEU A 35 -37.64 -1.96 37.41
C LEU A 35 -37.14 -3.22 38.12
N ALA A 36 -36.77 -3.11 39.39
CA ALA A 36 -36.32 -4.24 40.21
C ALA A 36 -37.42 -5.29 40.46
N ALA A 37 -38.69 -4.93 40.28
CA ALA A 37 -39.82 -5.86 40.33
C ALA A 37 -40.00 -6.69 39.04
N LEU A 38 -39.31 -6.34 37.95
CA LEU A 38 -39.38 -7.08 36.68
C LEU A 38 -38.44 -8.29 36.68
N PRO A 39 -38.77 -9.37 35.95
CA PRO A 39 -37.85 -10.47 35.71
C PRO A 39 -36.56 -10.00 35.02
N LEU A 40 -35.42 -10.59 35.39
CA LEU A 40 -34.12 -10.24 34.82
C LEU A 40 -34.10 -10.30 33.28
N THR A 41 -34.73 -11.32 32.70
CA THR A 41 -34.83 -11.49 31.24
C THR A 41 -35.60 -10.35 30.56
N GLN A 42 -36.57 -9.74 31.26
CA GLN A 42 -37.30 -8.59 30.74
C GLN A 42 -36.47 -7.30 30.83
N LEU A 43 -35.68 -7.14 31.90
CA LEU A 43 -34.75 -6.01 32.05
C LEU A 43 -33.62 -6.07 31.01
N GLU A 44 -33.05 -7.25 30.76
CA GLU A 44 -32.04 -7.46 29.73
C GLU A 44 -32.57 -7.10 28.34
N ARG A 45 -33.79 -7.54 28.01
CA ARG A 45 -34.45 -7.18 26.76
C ARG A 45 -34.67 -5.67 26.63
N GLN A 46 -35.18 -5.00 27.68
CA GLN A 46 -35.40 -3.55 27.64
C GLN A 46 -34.07 -2.78 27.49
N ARG A 47 -32.99 -3.26 28.12
CA ARG A 47 -31.64 -2.70 27.94
C ARG A 47 -31.16 -2.87 26.50
N GLU A 48 -31.34 -4.04 25.90
CA GLU A 48 -30.97 -4.28 24.49
C GLU A 48 -31.77 -3.39 23.53
N GLU A 49 -33.09 -3.24 23.76
CA GLU A 49 -33.94 -2.34 22.98
C GLU A 49 -33.49 -0.87 23.10
N SER A 50 -33.10 -0.41 24.30
CA SER A 50 -32.53 0.92 24.51
C SER A 50 -31.18 1.10 23.80
N ALA A 51 -30.28 0.13 23.94
CA ALA A 51 -28.95 0.19 23.31
C ALA A 51 -29.05 0.18 21.78
N ALA A 52 -30.00 -0.56 21.21
CA ALA A 52 -30.28 -0.53 19.77
C ALA A 52 -30.81 0.84 19.31
N ALA A 53 -31.65 1.49 20.11
CA ALA A 53 -32.12 2.84 19.83
C ALA A 53 -30.99 3.89 19.90
N GLU A 54 -30.09 3.78 20.88
CA GLU A 54 -28.88 4.61 20.99
C GLU A 54 -27.97 4.44 19.76
N GLN A 55 -27.77 3.19 19.31
CA GLN A 55 -26.97 2.90 18.12
C GLN A 55 -27.58 3.52 16.84
N ALA A 56 -28.91 3.47 16.70
CA ALA A 56 -29.59 4.07 15.54
C ALA A 56 -29.41 5.59 15.49
N ILE A 57 -29.43 6.28 16.64
CA ILE A 57 -29.16 7.72 16.74
C ILE A 57 -27.71 8.03 16.34
N TYR A 58 -26.76 7.21 16.80
CA TYR A 58 -25.35 7.37 16.44
C TYR A 58 -25.10 7.16 14.93
N ASP A 59 -25.75 6.17 14.33
CA ASP A 59 -25.65 5.92 12.88
C ASP A 59 -26.24 7.07 12.05
N ASP A 60 -27.32 7.71 12.53
CA ASP A 60 -27.85 8.93 11.90
C ASP A 60 -26.89 10.11 12.05
N LEU A 61 -26.29 10.28 13.24
CA LEU A 61 -25.29 11.32 13.49
C LEU A 61 -24.06 11.15 12.57
N LYS A 62 -23.62 9.92 12.30
CA LYS A 62 -22.57 9.63 11.31
C LYS A 62 -22.93 10.10 9.91
N LYS A 63 -24.17 9.88 9.48
CA LYS A 63 -24.64 10.36 8.17
C LYS A 63 -24.62 11.88 8.11
N GLN A 64 -25.09 12.55 9.17
CA GLN A 64 -25.06 14.01 9.25
C GLN A 64 -23.61 14.56 9.28
N ALA A 65 -22.69 13.85 9.94
CA ALA A 65 -21.27 14.21 9.95
C ALA A 65 -20.65 14.11 8.56
N ALA A 66 -20.94 13.05 7.79
CA ALA A 66 -20.46 12.92 6.41
C ALA A 66 -21.02 14.03 5.48
N LEU A 67 -22.28 14.44 5.66
CA LEU A 67 -22.84 15.59 4.94
C LEU A 67 -22.14 16.90 5.30
N TRP A 68 -21.82 17.09 6.59
CA TRP A 68 -21.02 18.22 7.03
C TRP A 68 -19.62 18.21 6.40
N GLU A 69 -18.94 17.06 6.29
CA GLU A 69 -17.61 16.96 5.67
C GLU A 69 -17.62 17.45 4.22
N GLN A 70 -18.61 17.04 3.43
CA GLN A 70 -18.78 17.53 2.05
C GLN A 70 -18.95 19.05 2.01
N GLN A 71 -19.79 19.60 2.89
CA GLN A 71 -20.02 21.04 2.98
C GLN A 71 -18.77 21.81 3.49
N ALA A 72 -18.03 21.23 4.42
CA ALA A 72 -16.79 21.78 4.93
C ALA A 72 -15.72 21.81 3.83
N GLY A 73 -15.65 20.79 2.98
CA GLY A 73 -14.80 20.77 1.78
C GLY A 73 -15.11 21.92 0.82
N ASN A 74 -16.40 22.16 0.53
CA ASN A 74 -16.82 23.31 -0.29
C ASN A 74 -16.40 24.63 0.35
N THR A 75 -16.58 24.77 1.66
CA THR A 75 -16.21 25.98 2.40
C THR A 75 -14.69 26.20 2.37
N ALA A 76 -13.89 25.14 2.53
CA ALA A 76 -12.43 25.22 2.46
C ALA A 76 -11.94 25.65 1.06
N LEU A 77 -12.60 25.18 -0.01
CA LEU A 77 -12.31 25.63 -1.38
C LEU A 77 -12.62 27.12 -1.56
N LEU A 78 -13.74 27.59 -1.01
CA LEU A 78 -14.07 29.02 -1.01
C LEU A 78 -13.04 29.84 -0.23
N ASP A 79 -12.59 29.38 0.93
CA ASP A 79 -11.55 30.06 1.71
C ASP A 79 -10.24 30.17 0.93
N ARG A 80 -9.84 29.11 0.20
CA ARG A 80 -8.67 29.14 -0.68
C ARG A 80 -8.82 30.13 -1.83
N ALA A 81 -10.00 30.21 -2.45
CA ALA A 81 -10.30 31.17 -3.51
C ALA A 81 -10.33 32.61 -2.97
N ILE A 82 -10.89 32.83 -1.78
CA ILE A 82 -10.87 34.13 -1.09
C ILE A 82 -9.43 34.54 -0.78
N ALA A 83 -8.58 33.62 -0.31
CA ALA A 83 -7.17 33.90 -0.06
C ALA A 83 -6.43 34.32 -1.34
N TYR A 84 -6.67 33.62 -2.46
CA TYR A 84 -6.14 34.02 -3.77
C TYR A 84 -6.60 35.44 -4.15
N MET A 85 -7.90 35.73 -4.06
CA MET A 85 -8.48 37.02 -4.44
C MET A 85 -8.10 38.18 -3.51
N ARG A 86 -7.80 37.90 -2.24
CA ARG A 86 -7.39 38.89 -1.24
C ARG A 86 -5.88 39.15 -1.24
N THR A 87 -5.09 38.37 -1.96
CA THR A 87 -3.64 38.60 -2.04
C THR A 87 -3.40 39.96 -2.69
N PRO A 88 -2.80 40.92 -1.97
CA PRO A 88 -2.59 42.26 -2.50
C PRO A 88 -1.59 42.25 -3.66
N ALA A 89 -1.68 43.25 -4.54
CA ALA A 89 -0.67 43.46 -5.56
C ALA A 89 0.67 43.86 -4.89
N VAL A 90 1.79 43.40 -5.46
CA VAL A 90 3.14 43.73 -4.98
C VAL A 90 3.37 45.25 -5.05
N GLU A 91 3.82 45.82 -3.94
CA GLU A 91 4.35 47.19 -3.94
C GLU A 91 5.76 47.22 -4.55
N HIS A 92 6.01 48.19 -5.44
CA HIS A 92 7.31 48.30 -6.11
C HIS A 92 7.69 49.75 -6.43
N THR A 93 8.99 49.98 -6.66
CA THR A 93 9.52 51.31 -7.01
C THR A 93 9.52 51.61 -8.50
N SER A 94 9.00 50.70 -9.34
CA SER A 94 8.91 50.84 -10.80
C SER A 94 10.28 50.99 -11.46
N ASN A 95 11.24 50.17 -11.02
CA ASN A 95 12.63 50.18 -11.50
C ASN A 95 13.41 51.47 -11.19
N GLU A 96 12.95 52.29 -10.26
CA GLU A 96 13.70 53.48 -9.80
C GLU A 96 14.33 53.24 -8.43
N TRP A 97 15.54 53.77 -8.22
CA TRP A 97 16.18 53.76 -6.91
C TRP A 97 15.50 54.75 -5.98
N LYS A 98 14.99 54.26 -4.85
CA LYS A 98 14.42 55.07 -3.78
C LYS A 98 15.15 54.79 -2.48
N GLN A 99 15.49 55.85 -1.74
CA GLN A 99 16.05 55.73 -0.40
C GLN A 99 14.90 55.55 0.60
N THR A 100 15.06 54.62 1.54
CA THR A 100 14.11 54.38 2.64
C THR A 100 14.59 55.04 3.93
N ASP A 101 13.73 55.04 4.95
CA ASP A 101 13.95 55.71 6.25
C ASP A 101 15.20 55.25 7.03
N TYR A 102 15.88 54.19 6.59
CA TYR A 102 17.05 53.59 7.24
C TYR A 102 18.31 53.58 6.34
N GLU A 103 18.47 54.57 5.47
CA GLU A 103 19.63 54.72 4.55
C GLU A 103 19.80 53.57 3.53
N TRP A 104 18.84 52.64 3.48
CA TRP A 104 18.78 51.63 2.43
C TRP A 104 18.29 52.26 1.14
N HIS A 105 18.91 51.84 0.05
CA HIS A 105 18.49 52.19 -1.29
C HIS A 105 17.85 50.95 -1.91
N ASN A 106 16.62 51.09 -2.40
CA ASN A 106 15.83 50.00 -2.96
C ASN A 106 15.38 50.33 -4.38
N ARG A 107 15.46 49.34 -5.27
CA ARG A 107 14.88 49.36 -6.62
C ARG A 107 14.08 48.08 -6.81
N SER A 108 12.82 48.14 -7.22
CA SER A 108 11.98 46.97 -7.43
C SER A 108 10.96 47.10 -8.55
N ASN A 109 10.51 45.95 -9.06
CA ASN A 109 9.36 45.77 -9.95
C ASN A 109 8.45 44.66 -9.39
N MET A 110 7.51 44.14 -10.19
CA MET A 110 6.57 43.12 -9.71
C MET A 110 7.23 41.80 -9.30
N VAL A 111 8.43 41.49 -9.82
CA VAL A 111 9.10 40.18 -9.64
C VAL A 111 10.41 40.27 -8.86
N TYR A 112 11.15 41.37 -8.96
CA TYR A 112 12.50 41.52 -8.43
C TYR A 112 12.65 42.77 -7.57
N GLN A 113 13.51 42.67 -6.55
CA GLN A 113 13.94 43.77 -5.71
C GLN A 113 15.46 43.70 -5.50
N MET A 114 16.14 44.82 -5.75
CA MET A 114 17.53 45.03 -5.41
C MET A 114 17.63 46.08 -4.31
N SER A 115 18.44 45.80 -3.30
CA SER A 115 18.69 46.73 -2.20
C SER A 115 20.17 46.83 -1.85
N TYR A 116 20.63 47.99 -1.42
CA TYR A 116 21.96 48.16 -0.86
C TYR A 116 22.00 49.17 0.29
N HIS A 117 23.00 49.01 1.14
CA HIS A 117 23.31 49.91 2.25
C HIS A 117 24.82 50.09 2.35
N VAL A 118 25.26 51.34 2.48
CA VAL A 118 26.66 51.71 2.64
C VAL A 118 26.88 52.12 4.09
N TYR A 119 27.85 51.48 4.75
CA TYR A 119 28.30 51.81 6.10
C TYR A 119 29.60 52.60 5.99
N GLU A 120 29.61 53.79 6.57
CA GLU A 120 30.82 54.57 6.77
C GLU A 120 31.42 54.23 8.13
N ASN A 121 32.54 53.49 8.13
CA ASN A 121 33.20 53.13 9.38
C ASN A 121 34.15 54.26 9.76
N THR A 122 33.76 55.02 10.77
CA THR A 122 34.54 56.14 11.29
C THR A 122 35.26 55.77 12.58
N ARG A 123 36.42 56.39 12.80
CA ARG A 123 37.12 56.37 14.09
C ARG A 123 37.23 57.81 14.58
N TYR A 124 36.89 58.03 15.84
CA TYR A 124 37.00 59.34 16.45
C TYR A 124 38.48 59.72 16.63
N ASP A 125 38.89 60.81 15.99
CA ASP A 125 40.19 61.43 16.17
C ASP A 125 40.10 62.44 17.35
N ARG A 126 40.95 62.25 18.36
CA ARG A 126 40.94 63.08 19.57
C ARG A 126 41.65 64.41 19.38
N GLU A 127 42.54 64.52 18.40
CA GLU A 127 43.28 65.76 18.12
C GLU A 127 42.43 66.70 17.26
N GLU A 128 41.75 66.15 16.26
CA GLU A 128 40.86 66.90 15.35
C GLU A 128 39.41 67.04 15.89
N GLN A 129 39.06 66.32 16.96
CA GLN A 129 37.71 66.25 17.54
C GLN A 129 36.59 65.83 16.56
N GLU A 130 36.96 65.12 15.50
CA GLU A 130 36.04 64.68 14.45
C GLU A 130 36.14 63.16 14.20
N SER A 131 35.05 62.60 13.67
CA SER A 131 34.99 61.20 13.26
C SER A 131 35.56 61.04 11.85
N VAL A 132 36.76 60.47 11.74
CA VAL A 132 37.44 60.28 10.45
C VAL A 132 37.09 58.91 9.87
N PRO A 133 36.57 58.82 8.63
CA PRO A 133 36.32 57.55 7.96
C PRO A 133 37.63 56.80 7.71
N TYR A 134 37.71 55.54 8.14
CA TYR A 134 38.88 54.69 7.91
C TYR A 134 38.60 53.49 7.00
N SER A 135 37.32 53.15 6.78
CA SER A 135 36.90 52.13 5.81
C SER A 135 35.42 52.27 5.48
N TRP A 136 35.00 51.67 4.37
CA TRP A 136 33.59 51.60 3.98
C TRP A 136 33.15 50.16 3.88
N SER A 137 31.98 49.82 4.41
CA SER A 137 31.37 48.50 4.23
C SER A 137 30.12 48.59 3.37
N LEU A 138 29.91 47.64 2.47
CA LEU A 138 28.73 47.57 1.60
C LEU A 138 27.98 46.27 1.87
N THR A 139 26.68 46.38 2.10
CA THR A 139 25.75 45.25 2.03
C THR A 139 24.83 45.47 0.84
N TRP A 140 24.63 44.45 0.01
CA TRP A 140 23.66 44.51 -1.08
C TRP A 140 23.02 43.14 -1.32
N ASN A 141 21.80 43.13 -1.85
CA ASN A 141 21.12 41.90 -2.24
C ASN A 141 20.17 42.15 -3.42
N VAL A 142 19.90 41.07 -4.15
CA VAL A 142 18.86 40.94 -5.17
C VAL A 142 17.99 39.76 -4.74
N ARG A 143 16.69 39.99 -4.65
CA ARG A 143 15.69 39.00 -4.24
C ARG A 143 14.47 39.05 -5.15
N THR A 144 13.61 38.05 -5.06
CA THR A 144 12.26 38.15 -5.63
C THR A 144 11.40 39.12 -4.81
N ASN A 145 10.45 39.79 -5.44
CA ASN A 145 9.53 40.74 -4.81
C ASN A 145 8.16 40.07 -4.61
N ASP A 146 7.99 39.35 -3.51
CA ASP A 146 6.82 38.52 -3.22
C ASP A 146 5.65 39.36 -2.62
N PRO A 147 4.40 39.17 -3.09
CA PRO A 147 3.23 39.96 -2.66
C PRO A 147 2.75 39.77 -1.23
N ASP A 148 3.05 38.62 -0.60
CA ASP A 148 2.47 38.24 0.70
C ASP A 148 3.53 38.16 1.80
N GLY A 149 4.77 38.55 1.51
CA GLY A 149 5.87 38.48 2.50
C GLY A 149 6.18 37.05 2.97
N ARG A 150 5.66 36.03 2.28
CA ARG A 150 5.85 34.59 2.59
C ARG A 150 7.30 34.13 2.42
N GLY A 151 8.10 34.95 1.78
CA GLY A 151 9.55 34.85 1.76
C GLY A 151 10.09 35.13 0.37
N SER A 152 10.79 36.25 0.22
CA SER A 152 11.53 36.56 -1.00
C SER A 152 12.71 35.60 -1.17
N ALA A 153 12.84 34.94 -2.32
CA ALA A 153 13.99 34.12 -2.66
C ALA A 153 15.23 34.99 -2.87
N LYS A 154 16.38 34.59 -2.29
CA LYS A 154 17.64 35.31 -2.48
C LYS A 154 18.30 34.86 -3.78
N ILE A 155 18.34 35.75 -4.77
CA ILE A 155 19.00 35.53 -6.06
C ILE A 155 20.50 35.79 -5.92
N ALA A 156 20.86 36.92 -5.31
CA ALA A 156 22.24 37.31 -5.10
C ALA A 156 22.39 38.25 -3.91
N GLY A 157 23.62 38.41 -3.43
CA GLY A 157 23.92 39.43 -2.43
C GLY A 157 25.19 39.13 -1.66
N GLN A 158 25.74 40.19 -1.07
CA GLN A 158 26.90 40.10 -0.22
C GLN A 158 26.72 41.02 0.99
N ASP A 159 27.01 40.47 2.17
CA ASP A 159 26.85 41.17 3.44
C ASP A 159 28.19 41.76 3.90
N ARG A 160 28.17 43.04 4.28
CA ARG A 160 29.27 43.78 4.93
C ARG A 160 30.65 43.60 4.29
N LYS A 161 30.74 43.67 2.96
CA LYS A 161 32.04 43.68 2.27
C LYS A 161 32.76 45.00 2.55
N THR A 162 33.98 44.95 3.08
CA THR A 162 34.74 46.13 3.50
C THR A 162 35.79 46.55 2.46
N PHE A 163 35.96 47.85 2.29
CA PHE A 163 36.86 48.50 1.34
C PHE A 163 37.70 49.56 2.06
N ALA A 164 38.93 49.75 1.59
CA ALA A 164 39.87 50.73 2.15
C ALA A 164 39.54 52.17 1.72
N ASP A 165 38.97 52.35 0.52
CA ASP A 165 38.60 53.65 -0.06
C ASP A 165 37.17 53.65 -0.64
N LYS A 166 36.50 54.81 -0.60
CA LYS A 166 35.09 54.98 -1.05
C LYS A 166 34.94 54.69 -2.53
N ALA A 167 35.89 55.15 -3.34
CA ALA A 167 35.86 55.01 -4.78
C ALA A 167 35.91 53.52 -5.22
N ALA A 168 36.69 52.69 -4.52
CA ALA A 168 36.73 51.25 -4.76
C ALA A 168 35.40 50.57 -4.41
N MET A 169 34.75 50.99 -3.32
CA MET A 169 33.42 50.50 -2.94
C MET A 169 32.36 50.90 -3.98
N GLU A 170 32.32 52.18 -4.38
CA GLU A 170 31.39 52.68 -5.39
C GLU A 170 31.58 52.00 -6.75
N LYS A 171 32.83 51.83 -7.19
CA LYS A 171 33.14 51.09 -8.43
C LYS A 171 32.65 49.65 -8.35
N TYR A 172 32.80 49.00 -7.20
CA TYR A 172 32.28 47.65 -6.98
C TYR A 172 30.75 47.62 -7.01
N LEU A 173 30.08 48.55 -6.33
CA LEU A 173 28.62 48.65 -6.31
C LEU A 173 28.07 48.92 -7.72
N ALA A 174 28.64 49.86 -8.47
CA ALA A 174 28.25 50.16 -9.85
C ALA A 174 28.38 48.92 -10.76
N GLY A 175 29.43 48.11 -10.55
CA GLY A 175 29.58 46.83 -11.23
C GLY A 175 28.46 45.83 -10.91
N ARG A 176 27.97 45.80 -9.67
CA ARG A 176 26.84 44.93 -9.26
C ARG A 176 25.50 45.42 -9.76
N ILE A 177 25.25 46.72 -9.70
CA ILE A 177 24.04 47.32 -10.29
C ILE A 177 23.98 46.98 -11.79
N LYS A 178 25.09 47.18 -12.52
CA LYS A 178 25.18 46.85 -13.94
C LYS A 178 24.96 45.36 -14.23
N ALA A 179 25.46 44.47 -13.37
CA ALA A 179 25.33 43.02 -13.57
C ALA A 179 23.88 42.51 -13.50
N TYR A 180 23.02 43.19 -12.74
CA TYR A 180 21.61 42.81 -12.55
C TYR A 180 20.63 43.77 -13.22
N ASP A 181 21.11 44.68 -14.07
CA ASP A 181 20.28 45.76 -14.60
C ASP A 181 19.15 45.24 -15.49
N GLN A 182 19.40 44.14 -16.21
CA GLN A 182 18.42 43.47 -17.07
C GLN A 182 17.16 42.99 -16.32
N LEU A 183 17.24 42.74 -15.02
CA LEU A 183 16.07 42.32 -14.23
C LEU A 183 15.10 43.48 -13.95
N PHE A 184 15.51 44.72 -14.22
CA PHE A 184 14.77 45.94 -13.91
C PHE A 184 14.53 46.80 -15.16
N THR A 185 14.43 46.17 -16.33
CA THR A 185 14.07 46.83 -17.59
C THR A 185 12.55 46.88 -17.79
N GLU A 186 11.82 45.92 -17.24
CA GLU A 186 10.37 45.78 -17.36
C GLU A 186 9.70 45.85 -15.98
N ILE A 187 8.43 46.26 -15.95
CA ILE A 187 7.66 46.34 -14.70
C ILE A 187 7.13 44.96 -14.26
N SER A 188 6.78 44.11 -15.22
CA SER A 188 6.40 42.71 -14.96
C SER A 188 7.19 41.79 -15.90
N PRO A 189 8.48 41.55 -15.62
CA PRO A 189 9.25 40.57 -16.36
C PRO A 189 8.73 39.16 -16.11
N SER A 190 8.95 38.24 -17.03
CA SER A 190 8.62 36.83 -16.80
C SER A 190 9.41 36.23 -15.63
N ILE A 191 8.74 35.39 -14.85
CA ILE A 191 9.29 34.71 -13.69
C ILE A 191 10.00 33.43 -14.15
N PRO A 192 11.28 33.24 -13.80
CA PRO A 192 11.98 31.97 -13.99
C PRO A 192 11.27 30.84 -13.26
N LYS A 193 11.20 29.65 -13.88
CA LYS A 193 10.49 28.48 -13.32
C LYS A 193 10.89 28.14 -11.88
N GLU A 194 12.17 28.34 -11.53
CA GLU A 194 12.70 28.12 -10.18
C GLU A 194 12.08 29.02 -9.09
N TYR A 195 11.49 30.16 -9.46
CA TYR A 195 10.87 31.10 -8.53
C TYR A 195 9.34 31.16 -8.63
N ALA A 196 8.72 30.37 -9.52
CA ALA A 196 7.28 30.44 -9.80
C ALA A 196 6.41 30.24 -8.55
N GLU A 197 6.81 29.38 -7.63
CA GLU A 197 6.04 29.08 -6.41
C GLU A 197 5.87 30.29 -5.48
N HIS A 198 6.80 31.25 -5.50
CA HIS A 198 6.67 32.50 -4.72
C HIS A 198 5.55 33.41 -5.22
N PHE A 199 5.06 33.18 -6.44
CA PHE A 199 3.99 33.97 -7.05
C PHE A 199 2.69 33.18 -7.21
N LYS A 200 2.60 32.00 -6.56
CA LYS A 200 1.39 31.18 -6.52
C LYS A 200 0.73 31.23 -5.15
N VAL A 201 -0.60 31.16 -5.13
CA VAL A 201 -1.41 31.01 -3.91
C VAL A 201 -2.27 29.78 -4.08
N ASN A 202 -2.14 28.83 -3.15
CA ASN A 202 -2.81 27.52 -3.23
C ASN A 202 -2.56 26.82 -4.58
N GLY A 203 -1.36 26.98 -5.16
CA GLY A 203 -0.96 26.40 -6.45
C GLY A 203 -1.37 27.20 -7.70
N MET A 204 -2.15 28.28 -7.56
CA MET A 204 -2.59 29.11 -8.69
C MET A 204 -1.73 30.39 -8.81
N LEU A 205 -1.27 30.70 -10.02
CA LEU A 205 -0.43 31.88 -10.30
C LEU A 205 -1.24 33.16 -10.12
N LEU A 206 -0.66 34.15 -9.42
CA LEU A 206 -1.29 35.44 -9.20
C LEU A 206 -1.50 36.22 -10.51
N PRO A 207 -2.55 37.06 -10.59
CA PRO A 207 -2.83 37.81 -11.81
C PRO A 207 -1.72 38.81 -12.11
N GLY A 208 -1.39 38.98 -13.40
CA GLY A 208 -0.36 39.92 -13.87
C GLY A 208 1.07 39.35 -13.89
N TYR A 209 1.23 38.08 -13.52
CA TYR A 209 2.50 37.35 -13.58
C TYR A 209 2.52 36.35 -14.73
N THR A 210 3.71 36.13 -15.30
CA THR A 210 3.95 35.15 -16.36
C THR A 210 5.15 34.29 -16.00
N ILE A 211 5.12 33.00 -16.32
CA ILE A 211 6.24 32.08 -16.11
C ILE A 211 7.01 31.91 -17.43
N GLU A 212 8.33 31.96 -17.37
CA GLU A 212 9.19 31.79 -18.54
C GLU A 212 8.92 30.47 -19.28
N GLY A 213 8.60 30.57 -20.57
CA GLY A 213 8.37 29.41 -21.43
C GLY A 213 7.02 28.72 -21.25
N GLU A 214 6.09 29.33 -20.51
CA GLU A 214 4.68 28.92 -20.51
C GLU A 214 3.86 29.94 -21.30
N GLU A 215 3.22 29.50 -22.40
CA GLU A 215 2.21 30.32 -23.07
C GLU A 215 0.93 30.30 -22.24
N ILE A 216 0.45 31.50 -21.89
CA ILE A 216 -0.82 31.68 -21.18
C ILE A 216 -1.94 31.13 -22.07
N GLY A 217 -2.55 30.01 -21.67
CA GLY A 217 -3.90 29.69 -22.11
C GLY A 217 -4.81 30.83 -21.65
N ASN A 218 -5.27 31.65 -22.59
CA ASN A 218 -6.20 32.76 -22.37
C ASN A 218 -7.49 32.25 -21.70
N GLU A 219 -7.53 32.15 -20.37
CA GLU A 219 -8.78 32.23 -19.62
C GLU A 219 -8.93 33.68 -19.16
N LYS A 220 -9.68 34.46 -19.96
CA LYS A 220 -10.13 35.80 -19.60
C LYS A 220 -10.87 35.72 -18.26
N ILE A 221 -10.31 36.36 -17.23
CA ILE A 221 -11.05 36.71 -16.02
C ILE A 221 -12.04 37.83 -16.42
N PRO A 222 -13.37 37.65 -16.28
CA PRO A 222 -14.32 38.70 -16.62
C PRO A 222 -14.19 39.87 -15.65
N GLU A 223 -14.18 41.09 -16.20
CA GLU A 223 -14.36 42.30 -15.41
C GLU A 223 -15.72 42.28 -14.70
N LYS A 224 -15.73 42.80 -13.47
CA LYS A 224 -16.89 42.86 -12.58
C LYS A 224 -18.09 43.54 -13.24
N GLU A 225 -19.17 42.79 -13.41
CA GLU A 225 -20.54 43.32 -13.33
C GLU A 225 -21.37 42.49 -12.36
N ASN A 226 -22.09 43.20 -11.48
CA ASN A 226 -23.11 42.65 -10.62
C ASN A 226 -24.22 42.03 -11.48
N ASP A 227 -24.45 40.73 -11.37
CA ASP A 227 -25.83 40.26 -11.32
C ASP A 227 -25.96 38.89 -10.62
N LEU A 228 -27.02 38.78 -9.83
CA LEU A 228 -27.44 37.57 -9.15
C LEU A 228 -28.15 36.64 -10.15
N SER A 229 -28.00 35.34 -9.94
CA SER A 229 -28.67 34.21 -10.62
C SER A 229 -28.02 33.69 -11.91
N ALA A 230 -27.41 32.50 -11.80
CA ALA A 230 -27.62 31.36 -12.69
C ALA A 230 -26.68 30.21 -12.33
N SER A 231 -27.25 29.01 -12.24
CA SER A 231 -26.58 27.72 -12.17
C SER A 231 -25.94 27.32 -13.51
N ALA A 232 -24.72 26.78 -13.50
CA ALA A 232 -24.17 25.71 -14.38
C ALA A 232 -22.61 25.73 -14.34
N PRO A 233 -21.91 24.72 -14.89
CA PRO A 233 -21.96 23.28 -14.64
C PRO A 233 -20.61 22.76 -14.07
N VAL A 234 -20.63 21.61 -13.41
CA VAL A 234 -19.43 20.90 -12.93
C VAL A 234 -18.60 20.43 -14.13
N ARG A 235 -17.36 20.90 -14.26
CA ARG A 235 -16.36 20.30 -15.15
C ARG A 235 -15.72 19.12 -14.42
N ASN A 236 -16.03 17.91 -14.88
CA ASN A 236 -15.34 16.69 -14.51
C ASN A 236 -13.85 16.83 -14.87
N VAL A 237 -12.99 16.79 -13.86
CA VAL A 237 -11.56 16.53 -14.05
C VAL A 237 -11.40 15.02 -14.12
N ALA A 238 -10.94 14.53 -15.27
CA ALA A 238 -10.63 13.12 -15.47
C ALA A 238 -9.51 12.72 -14.50
N VAL A 239 -9.83 11.78 -13.61
CA VAL A 239 -8.85 11.01 -12.85
C VAL A 239 -8.17 10.07 -13.85
N GLU A 240 -6.85 10.15 -13.99
CA GLU A 240 -6.10 9.14 -14.74
C GLU A 240 -6.35 7.78 -14.09
N ALA A 241 -6.88 6.85 -14.89
CA ALA A 241 -7.25 5.52 -14.46
C ALA A 241 -6.01 4.73 -14.02
N SER A 242 -6.06 4.22 -12.78
CA SER A 242 -5.21 3.13 -12.32
C SER A 242 -5.28 1.96 -13.30
N GLN A 243 -4.14 1.39 -13.66
CA GLN A 243 -4.07 0.24 -14.57
C GLN A 243 -4.91 -0.94 -14.03
N PRO A 244 -5.63 -1.67 -14.89
CA PRO A 244 -6.47 -2.79 -14.47
C PRO A 244 -5.62 -3.94 -13.94
N VAL A 245 -6.00 -4.42 -12.75
CA VAL A 245 -5.45 -5.58 -12.05
C VAL A 245 -5.50 -6.81 -12.95
N ILE A 246 -4.37 -7.51 -13.11
CA ILE A 246 -4.31 -8.79 -13.83
C ILE A 246 -4.56 -9.90 -12.79
N PRO A 247 -5.73 -10.57 -12.79
CA PRO A 247 -5.99 -11.64 -11.84
C PRO A 247 -5.06 -12.83 -12.10
N ILE A 248 -4.45 -13.31 -11.03
CA ILE A 248 -3.50 -14.42 -11.04
C ILE A 248 -4.26 -15.74 -11.12
N VAL A 249 -4.10 -16.48 -12.24
CA VAL A 249 -4.63 -17.84 -12.39
C VAL A 249 -3.74 -18.82 -11.61
N LEU A 250 -4.27 -19.45 -10.56
CA LEU A 250 -3.66 -20.61 -9.88
C LEU A 250 -4.05 -21.88 -10.63
N SER A 251 -3.05 -22.67 -11.02
CA SER A 251 -3.19 -23.93 -11.77
C SER A 251 -3.46 -25.15 -10.88
N ALA A 252 -3.18 -25.07 -9.58
CA ALA A 252 -3.42 -26.16 -8.64
C ALA A 252 -4.87 -26.20 -8.08
N GLY A 253 -5.47 -27.41 -8.08
CA GLY A 253 -6.85 -27.64 -7.64
C GLY A 253 -7.03 -27.88 -6.15
N ASP A 254 -5.99 -28.31 -5.43
CA ASP A 254 -6.02 -28.60 -4.00
C ASP A 254 -5.33 -27.49 -3.17
N PRO A 255 -5.71 -27.29 -1.89
CA PRO A 255 -5.12 -26.24 -1.04
C PRO A 255 -3.60 -26.33 -0.88
N GLN A 256 -3.02 -27.55 -0.87
CA GLN A 256 -1.58 -27.74 -0.72
C GLN A 256 -0.83 -27.42 -2.02
N GLY A 257 -1.40 -27.78 -3.16
CA GLY A 257 -0.91 -27.40 -4.49
C GLY A 257 -1.00 -25.90 -4.74
N ARG A 258 -2.09 -25.24 -4.31
CA ARG A 258 -2.22 -23.77 -4.40
C ARG A 258 -1.20 -23.07 -3.53
N MET A 259 -1.03 -23.53 -2.29
CA MET A 259 0.01 -23.03 -1.39
C MET A 259 1.40 -23.19 -2.01
N LYS A 260 1.68 -24.35 -2.62
CA LYS A 260 2.93 -24.60 -3.32
C LYS A 260 3.13 -23.67 -4.51
N GLU A 261 2.12 -23.45 -5.34
CA GLU A 261 2.20 -22.55 -6.50
C GLU A 261 2.36 -21.08 -6.09
N ILE A 262 1.67 -20.64 -5.03
CA ILE A 262 1.84 -19.32 -4.42
C ILE A 262 3.26 -19.19 -3.87
N THR A 263 3.77 -20.22 -3.21
CA THR A 263 5.14 -20.25 -2.66
C THR A 263 6.19 -20.26 -3.78
N ASP A 264 6.01 -21.06 -4.83
CA ASP A 264 6.92 -21.17 -5.97
C ASP A 264 6.93 -19.85 -6.77
N ARG A 265 5.79 -19.15 -6.87
CA ARG A 265 5.70 -17.81 -7.47
C ARG A 265 6.28 -16.73 -6.56
N LEU A 266 6.11 -16.82 -5.25
CA LEU A 266 6.75 -15.95 -4.28
C LEU A 266 8.28 -16.13 -4.36
N GLU A 267 8.78 -17.36 -4.34
CA GLU A 267 10.20 -17.68 -4.50
C GLU A 267 10.74 -17.21 -5.84
N LYS A 268 10.00 -17.42 -6.93
CA LYS A 268 10.39 -16.95 -8.27
C LYS A 268 10.36 -15.42 -8.37
N GLY A 269 9.32 -14.76 -7.87
CA GLY A 269 9.21 -13.29 -7.87
C GLY A 269 10.27 -12.64 -6.97
N ILE A 270 10.59 -13.25 -5.83
CA ILE A 270 11.72 -12.88 -4.96
C ILE A 270 13.04 -13.12 -5.71
N THR A 271 13.22 -14.25 -6.37
CA THR A 271 14.47 -14.55 -7.10
C THR A 271 14.66 -13.59 -8.28
N GLU A 272 13.64 -13.36 -9.11
CA GLU A 272 13.66 -12.42 -10.23
C GLU A 272 13.85 -10.97 -9.77
N LEU A 273 13.22 -10.58 -8.66
CA LEU A 273 13.45 -9.29 -8.03
C LEU A 273 14.91 -9.17 -7.56
N PHE A 274 15.45 -10.18 -6.88
CA PHE A 274 16.83 -10.21 -6.38
C PHE A 274 17.87 -10.25 -7.50
N GLU A 275 17.55 -10.87 -8.62
CA GLU A 275 18.36 -10.94 -9.84
C GLU A 275 18.18 -9.70 -10.74
N SER A 276 17.18 -8.86 -10.49
CA SER A 276 16.93 -7.68 -11.31
C SER A 276 18.02 -6.61 -11.12
N GLU A 277 18.50 -6.05 -12.24
CA GLU A 277 19.50 -4.97 -12.20
C GLU A 277 18.98 -3.74 -11.45
N ARG A 278 17.67 -3.46 -11.51
CA ARG A 278 17.00 -2.35 -10.81
C ARG A 278 17.04 -2.53 -9.29
N TYR A 279 16.82 -3.75 -8.79
CA TYR A 279 16.86 -4.07 -7.37
C TYR A 279 18.28 -4.14 -6.80
N MET A 280 19.20 -4.76 -7.54
CA MET A 280 20.62 -4.77 -7.16
C MET A 280 21.18 -3.34 -7.09
N GLU A 281 20.75 -2.45 -7.98
CA GLU A 281 21.11 -1.04 -7.94
C GLU A 281 20.42 -0.30 -6.77
N TYR A 282 19.14 -0.56 -6.50
CA TYR A 282 18.45 -0.03 -5.31
C TYR A 282 19.16 -0.43 -4.01
N LEU A 283 19.46 -1.70 -3.81
CA LEU A 283 20.17 -2.19 -2.63
C LEU A 283 21.59 -1.64 -2.50
N ARG A 284 22.32 -1.57 -3.62
CA ARG A 284 23.64 -0.97 -3.68
C ARG A 284 23.59 0.52 -3.29
N VAL A 285 22.52 1.23 -3.63
CA VAL A 285 22.33 2.63 -3.25
C VAL A 285 21.87 2.75 -1.80
N MET A 286 20.85 2.01 -1.37
CA MET A 286 20.26 2.15 -0.04
C MET A 286 21.16 1.65 1.10
N SER A 287 21.99 0.64 0.86
CA SER A 287 23.00 0.15 1.83
C SER A 287 24.07 1.18 2.21
N LYS A 288 24.23 2.25 1.41
CA LYS A 288 25.17 3.34 1.68
C LYS A 288 24.64 4.35 2.71
N PHE A 289 23.35 4.32 3.05
CA PHE A 289 22.76 5.19 4.08
C PHE A 289 22.93 4.61 5.50
N HIS A 290 23.04 5.50 6.49
CA HIS A 290 23.29 5.12 7.88
C HIS A 290 22.00 4.90 8.69
N ASN A 291 22.03 3.93 9.60
CA ASN A 291 21.04 3.82 10.68
C ASN A 291 21.46 4.72 11.84
N TYR A 292 20.74 5.81 12.06
CA TYR A 292 21.04 6.72 13.16
C TYR A 292 20.49 6.20 14.50
N SER A 293 21.20 6.49 15.60
CA SER A 293 20.72 6.24 16.96
C SER A 293 19.47 7.08 17.27
N ILE A 294 18.58 6.61 18.14
CA ILE A 294 17.35 7.31 18.58
C ILE A 294 17.58 8.81 18.87
N ASN A 295 18.64 9.16 19.59
CA ASN A 295 18.96 10.56 19.90
C ASN A 295 19.27 11.40 18.65
N ASN A 296 19.97 10.82 17.67
CA ASN A 296 20.21 11.47 16.39
C ASN A 296 18.95 11.51 15.53
N SER A 297 18.11 10.47 15.56
CA SER A 297 16.82 10.45 14.85
C SER A 297 15.89 11.54 15.38
N LEU A 298 15.81 11.73 16.69
CA LEU A 298 15.05 12.83 17.31
C LEU A 298 15.66 14.21 16.97
N LEU A 299 16.99 14.34 17.03
CA LEU A 299 17.67 15.59 16.65
C LEU A 299 17.41 15.95 15.18
N ILE A 300 17.37 14.96 14.30
CA ILE A 300 17.01 15.12 12.89
C ILE A 300 15.57 15.58 12.79
N ALA A 301 14.61 14.87 13.41
CA ALA A 301 13.19 15.19 13.35
C ALA A 301 12.87 16.61 13.88
N PHE A 302 13.57 17.07 14.93
CA PHE A 302 13.41 18.44 15.43
C PHE A 302 13.92 19.52 14.47
N GLN A 303 14.93 19.21 13.64
CA GLN A 303 15.52 20.16 12.69
C GLN A 303 14.86 20.10 11.31
N LYS A 304 14.38 18.91 10.92
CA LYS A 304 13.70 18.63 9.65
C LYS A 304 12.73 17.44 9.85
N PRO A 305 11.47 17.71 10.24
CA PRO A 305 10.48 16.68 10.55
C PRO A 305 10.11 15.76 9.39
N ASP A 306 10.31 16.23 8.16
CA ASP A 306 10.04 15.56 6.89
C ASP A 306 11.29 14.86 6.29
N ALA A 307 12.37 14.72 7.05
CA ALA A 307 13.59 14.10 6.54
C ALA A 307 13.41 12.59 6.26
N SER A 308 13.88 12.13 5.10
CA SER A 308 13.71 10.76 4.60
C SER A 308 15.06 10.04 4.46
N LEU A 309 15.94 10.49 3.56
CA LEU A 309 17.24 9.86 3.28
C LEU A 309 18.37 10.83 3.60
N ILE A 310 19.25 10.45 4.54
CA ILE A 310 20.19 11.40 5.17
C ILE A 310 21.64 10.90 5.04
N ALA A 311 22.49 11.72 4.42
CA ALA A 311 23.92 11.44 4.30
C ALA A 311 24.78 12.70 4.50
N GLY A 312 26.08 12.50 4.75
CA GLY A 312 27.05 13.59 4.87
C GLY A 312 27.33 14.26 3.52
N PHE A 313 27.77 15.53 3.53
CA PHE A 313 28.05 16.31 2.32
C PHE A 313 28.95 15.57 1.31
N THR A 314 30.08 15.04 1.77
CA THR A 314 31.02 14.30 0.92
C THR A 314 30.47 12.95 0.47
N ALA A 315 29.59 12.34 1.27
CA ALA A 315 28.96 11.06 0.91
C ALA A 315 28.00 11.26 -0.27
N TRP A 316 27.16 12.32 -0.24
CA TRP A 316 26.32 12.69 -1.37
C TRP A 316 27.10 12.79 -2.69
N GLN A 317 28.25 13.46 -2.66
CA GLN A 317 29.09 13.62 -3.84
C GLN A 317 29.75 12.32 -4.30
N LYS A 318 30.40 11.58 -3.37
CA LYS A 318 31.27 10.46 -3.72
C LYS A 318 30.53 9.13 -3.89
N GLN A 319 29.41 8.95 -3.20
CA GLN A 319 28.73 7.66 -3.10
C GLN A 319 27.40 7.62 -3.84
N PHE A 320 26.78 8.79 -4.05
CA PHE A 320 25.45 8.93 -4.64
C PHE A 320 25.41 9.78 -5.91
N GLU A 321 26.54 10.38 -6.32
CA GLU A 321 26.61 11.26 -7.51
C GLU A 321 25.64 12.45 -7.44
N ARG A 322 25.37 12.93 -6.22
CA ARG A 322 24.50 14.08 -5.94
C ARG A 322 25.28 15.18 -5.21
N ASN A 323 24.87 16.42 -5.43
CA ASN A 323 25.43 17.57 -4.74
C ASN A 323 24.36 18.17 -3.84
N VAL A 324 24.78 18.63 -2.65
CA VAL A 324 23.90 19.41 -1.79
C VAL A 324 23.64 20.76 -2.50
N LYS A 325 22.37 21.12 -2.64
CA LYS A 325 21.95 22.37 -3.28
C LYS A 325 22.55 23.56 -2.55
N LYS A 326 22.95 24.58 -3.30
CA LYS A 326 23.62 25.74 -2.74
C LYS A 326 22.67 26.55 -1.85
N GLY A 327 23.03 26.70 -0.57
CA GLY A 327 22.24 27.47 0.41
C GLY A 327 21.49 26.61 1.43
N GLU A 328 21.48 25.29 1.24
CA GLU A 328 20.83 24.35 2.15
C GLU A 328 21.49 24.29 3.53
N LYS A 329 20.66 24.21 4.57
CA LYS A 329 21.12 24.12 5.96
C LYS A 329 21.35 22.67 6.33
N GLY A 330 22.58 22.35 6.77
CA GLY A 330 22.92 21.01 7.23
C GLY A 330 22.31 20.69 8.61
N ILE A 331 21.68 19.53 8.71
CA ILE A 331 21.11 18.94 9.91
C ILE A 331 22.26 18.52 10.84
N LYS A 332 22.22 18.95 12.10
CA LYS A 332 23.27 18.65 13.08
C LYS A 332 23.01 17.32 13.76
N ILE A 333 23.99 16.43 13.69
CA ILE A 333 23.98 15.13 14.39
C ILE A 333 25.25 14.95 15.21
N ILE A 334 25.19 14.05 16.18
CA ILE A 334 26.33 13.68 17.03
C ILE A 334 27.00 12.46 16.44
N ALA A 335 28.25 12.59 16.01
CA ALA A 335 29.04 11.49 15.43
C ALA A 335 30.23 11.13 16.33
N PRO A 336 30.59 9.84 16.44
CA PRO A 336 31.78 9.41 17.16
C PRO A 336 33.04 9.94 16.47
N ALA A 337 33.94 10.49 17.27
CA ALA A 337 35.28 10.95 16.90
C ALA A 337 36.29 10.51 17.97
N PRO A 338 36.50 9.19 18.13
CA PRO A 338 37.42 8.67 19.13
C PRO A 338 38.85 9.15 18.85
N PHE A 339 39.62 9.36 19.92
CA PHE A 339 41.03 9.70 19.83
C PHE A 339 41.87 8.77 20.70
N LYS A 340 43.12 8.54 20.29
CA LYS A 340 44.02 7.61 20.96
C LYS A 340 44.94 8.36 21.92
N ILE A 341 45.10 7.82 23.13
CA ILE A 341 46.09 8.30 24.10
C ILE A 341 46.97 7.12 24.51
N LYS A 342 48.28 7.35 24.62
CA LYS A 342 49.22 6.40 25.21
C LYS A 342 49.22 6.59 26.73
N GLN A 343 48.89 5.55 27.48
CA GLN A 343 48.89 5.57 28.94
C GLN A 343 49.81 4.46 29.46
N GLU A 344 50.76 4.81 30.33
CA GLU A 344 51.53 3.82 31.09
C GLU A 344 50.62 3.21 32.16
N LYS A 345 50.41 1.89 32.08
CA LYS A 345 49.67 1.13 33.09
C LYS A 345 50.55 0.02 33.64
N GLU A 346 50.36 -0.30 34.91
CA GLU A 346 51.03 -1.43 35.53
C GLU A 346 50.66 -2.72 34.79
N LYS A 347 51.67 -3.45 34.32
CA LYS A 347 51.51 -4.72 33.62
C LYS A 347 50.92 -5.73 34.61
N LEU A 348 49.69 -6.16 34.39
CA LEU A 348 49.02 -7.15 35.25
C LEU A 348 49.27 -8.57 34.74
N ASP A 349 49.49 -9.51 35.65
CA ASP A 349 49.61 -10.93 35.30
C ASP A 349 48.25 -11.49 34.81
N PRO A 350 48.18 -12.14 33.63
CA PRO A 350 46.92 -12.59 33.02
C PRO A 350 46.08 -13.56 33.86
N GLN A 351 46.68 -14.32 34.79
CA GLN A 351 45.96 -15.27 35.64
C GLN A 351 45.57 -14.68 37.00
N SER A 352 46.41 -13.81 37.58
CA SER A 352 46.20 -13.31 38.95
C SER A 352 45.63 -11.90 39.04
N LYS A 353 45.62 -11.14 37.93
CA LYS A 353 45.23 -9.72 37.85
C LYS A 353 45.96 -8.79 38.85
N LYS A 354 47.16 -9.20 39.32
CA LYS A 354 48.03 -8.37 40.19
C LYS A 354 49.19 -7.77 39.37
N PRO A 355 49.77 -6.63 39.78
CA PRO A 355 50.90 -6.01 39.09
C PRO A 355 52.11 -6.93 39.05
N VAL A 356 52.67 -7.14 37.87
CA VAL A 356 53.94 -7.85 37.66
C VAL A 356 55.05 -6.95 38.19
N ILE A 357 55.67 -7.37 39.29
CA ILE A 357 56.76 -6.63 39.94
C ILE A 357 58.08 -6.98 39.27
N GLY A 358 58.84 -5.95 38.87
CA GLY A 358 60.17 -6.07 38.28
C GLY A 358 61.22 -6.52 39.29
N LYS A 359 62.43 -6.84 38.83
CA LYS A 359 63.55 -7.32 39.67
C LYS A 359 64.02 -6.31 40.73
N ASP A 360 63.55 -5.08 40.63
CA ASP A 360 63.82 -3.89 41.41
C ASP A 360 62.69 -3.54 42.42
N GLY A 361 61.68 -4.40 42.56
CA GLY A 361 60.63 -4.28 43.58
C GLY A 361 59.54 -3.25 43.26
N LYS A 362 59.53 -2.69 42.05
CA LYS A 362 58.50 -1.76 41.56
C LYS A 362 57.62 -2.42 40.48
N PRO A 363 56.35 -2.00 40.32
CA PRO A 363 55.48 -2.49 39.25
C PRO A 363 56.07 -2.19 37.87
N VAL A 364 56.12 -3.19 36.99
CA VAL A 364 56.54 -3.00 35.59
C VAL A 364 55.44 -2.23 34.87
N MET A 365 55.76 -1.06 34.32
CA MET A 365 54.83 -0.25 33.53
C MET A 365 54.88 -0.70 32.06
N GLU A 366 53.71 -0.84 31.43
CA GLU A 366 53.53 -1.12 30.01
C GLU A 366 52.79 0.04 29.36
N GLU A 367 53.33 0.60 28.28
CA GLU A 367 52.64 1.61 27.47
C GLU A 367 51.49 0.94 26.72
N GLN A 368 50.25 1.27 27.10
CA GLN A 368 49.06 0.80 26.41
C GLN A 368 48.40 1.96 25.66
N GLU A 369 48.16 1.77 24.37
CA GLU A 369 47.38 2.70 23.54
C GLU A 369 45.89 2.46 23.81
N ILE A 370 45.24 3.41 24.48
CA ILE A 370 43.81 3.33 24.83
C ILE A 370 43.05 4.29 23.91
N THR A 371 42.01 3.78 23.26
CA THR A 371 41.10 4.58 22.44
C THR A 371 40.01 5.15 23.34
N ILE A 372 39.99 6.47 23.49
CA ILE A 372 38.96 7.15 24.27
C ILE A 372 37.80 7.51 23.33
N PRO A 373 36.57 7.05 23.62
CA PRO A 373 35.40 7.45 22.85
C PRO A 373 35.12 8.93 23.10
N ALA A 374 35.11 9.71 22.02
CA ALA A 374 34.67 11.10 22.03
C ALA A 374 33.66 11.30 20.90
N TYR A 375 32.88 12.37 20.98
CA TYR A 375 31.84 12.70 20.03
C TYR A 375 31.97 14.14 19.58
N LYS A 376 31.61 14.41 18.32
CA LYS A 376 31.58 15.75 17.76
C LYS A 376 30.28 15.97 17.01
N VAL A 377 29.86 17.22 16.94
CA VAL A 377 28.72 17.62 16.11
C VAL A 377 29.17 17.70 14.66
N VAL A 378 28.47 16.99 13.77
CA VAL A 378 28.70 17.03 12.32
C VAL A 378 27.43 17.41 11.59
N SER A 379 27.56 17.82 10.32
CA SER A 379 26.42 18.22 9.49
C SER A 379 26.14 17.16 8.44
N VAL A 380 24.87 16.75 8.36
CA VAL A 380 24.31 15.86 7.33
C VAL A 380 23.17 16.56 6.59
N PHE A 381 22.75 16.01 5.47
CA PHE A 381 21.77 16.63 4.57
C PHE A 381 20.77 15.58 4.12
N ASP A 382 19.51 15.96 4.02
CA ASP A 382 18.43 15.15 3.49
C ASP A 382 18.44 15.12 1.95
N VAL A 383 17.88 14.08 1.34
CA VAL A 383 17.79 13.92 -0.13
C VAL A 383 17.09 15.09 -0.82
N SER A 384 16.04 15.67 -0.20
CA SER A 384 15.32 16.84 -0.74
C SER A 384 16.23 18.07 -0.92
N GLN A 385 17.30 18.13 -0.11
CA GLN A 385 18.32 19.18 -0.09
C GLN A 385 19.45 18.92 -1.10
N THR A 386 19.33 17.89 -1.94
CA THR A 386 20.36 17.52 -2.92
C THR A 386 19.80 17.51 -4.34
N GLU A 387 20.66 17.75 -5.31
CA GLU A 387 20.39 17.68 -6.75
C GLU A 387 21.43 16.79 -7.43
N GLY A 388 21.06 16.13 -8.53
CA GLY A 388 21.93 15.20 -9.25
C GLY A 388 21.21 13.93 -9.64
N LYS A 389 21.96 12.84 -9.85
CA LYS A 389 21.44 11.55 -10.30
C LYS A 389 20.28 11.09 -9.43
N GLU A 390 19.11 10.87 -10.03
CA GLU A 390 17.93 10.38 -9.33
C GLU A 390 18.25 9.10 -8.56
N LEU A 391 17.83 9.06 -7.30
CA LEU A 391 17.99 7.85 -6.51
C LEU A 391 16.93 6.85 -6.96
N PRO A 392 17.25 5.55 -7.03
CA PRO A 392 16.27 4.53 -7.36
C PRO A 392 15.14 4.56 -6.33
N ASP A 393 13.92 4.71 -6.82
CA ASP A 393 12.69 4.77 -6.03
C ASP A 393 11.85 3.50 -6.22
N ILE A 394 11.25 3.04 -5.11
CA ILE A 394 10.25 1.96 -5.05
C ILE A 394 8.96 2.51 -4.41
N SER A 395 8.75 3.82 -4.38
CA SER A 395 7.58 4.43 -3.74
C SER A 395 6.28 3.90 -4.34
N VAL A 396 5.31 3.73 -3.45
CA VAL A 396 4.03 3.05 -3.67
C VAL A 396 2.95 4.02 -3.22
N ASP A 397 2.04 4.34 -4.13
CA ASP A 397 0.81 5.03 -3.80
C ASP A 397 -0.06 4.19 -2.84
N SER A 398 -0.95 4.86 -2.11
CA SER A 398 -1.88 4.19 -1.20
C SER A 398 -2.73 3.16 -1.96
N LEU A 399 -2.78 1.91 -1.47
CA LEU A 399 -3.60 0.85 -2.06
C LEU A 399 -5.09 1.19 -1.89
N THR A 400 -5.74 1.58 -2.99
CA THR A 400 -7.18 1.82 -3.08
C THR A 400 -7.87 0.67 -3.79
N GLY A 401 -8.86 0.06 -3.15
CA GLY A 401 -9.69 -0.99 -3.76
C GLY A 401 -10.78 -1.50 -2.81
N ASP A 402 -11.95 -1.80 -3.35
CA ASP A 402 -13.04 -2.52 -2.67
C ASP A 402 -12.77 -4.02 -2.72
N VAL A 403 -13.01 -4.71 -1.62
CA VAL A 403 -12.77 -6.16 -1.51
C VAL A 403 -14.09 -6.91 -1.52
N GLU A 404 -14.25 -7.81 -2.50
CA GLU A 404 -15.40 -8.71 -2.58
C GLU A 404 -15.51 -9.52 -1.27
N HIS A 405 -16.69 -9.52 -0.66
CA HIS A 405 -16.92 -10.15 0.66
C HIS A 405 -16.04 -9.61 1.82
N PHE A 406 -15.57 -8.36 1.77
CA PHE A 406 -14.74 -7.72 2.82
C PHE A 406 -15.21 -8.03 4.25
N LYS A 407 -16.53 -7.94 4.51
CA LYS A 407 -17.09 -8.17 5.84
C LYS A 407 -16.91 -9.61 6.32
N ASP A 408 -17.09 -10.59 5.44
CA ASP A 408 -16.97 -12.01 5.77
C ASP A 408 -15.49 -12.39 5.95
N VAL A 409 -14.62 -11.87 5.07
CA VAL A 409 -13.16 -12.08 5.14
C VAL A 409 -12.58 -11.43 6.39
N PHE A 410 -12.95 -10.18 6.70
CA PHE A 410 -12.47 -9.49 7.90
C PHE A 410 -13.00 -10.14 9.18
N ALA A 411 -14.26 -10.59 9.20
CA ALA A 411 -14.81 -11.33 10.35
C ALA A 411 -14.12 -12.69 10.54
N ALA A 412 -13.77 -13.39 9.46
CA ALA A 412 -12.98 -14.60 9.51
C ALA A 412 -11.56 -14.32 10.03
N LEU A 413 -10.95 -13.22 9.59
CA LEU A 413 -9.64 -12.77 10.03
C LEU A 413 -9.62 -12.39 11.51
N GLU A 414 -10.63 -11.66 12.00
CA GLU A 414 -10.77 -11.32 13.42
C GLU A 414 -10.89 -12.58 14.29
N LYS A 415 -11.63 -13.61 13.82
CA LYS A 415 -11.74 -14.91 14.50
C LYS A 415 -10.48 -15.76 14.41
N ALA A 416 -9.70 -15.63 13.33
CA ALA A 416 -8.45 -16.35 13.13
C ALA A 416 -7.26 -15.69 13.86
N SER A 417 -7.40 -14.43 14.25
CA SER A 417 -6.37 -13.69 14.97
C SER A 417 -6.09 -14.33 16.34
N PRO A 418 -4.81 -14.51 16.73
CA PRO A 418 -4.45 -15.05 18.04
C PRO A 418 -4.75 -14.08 19.19
N VAL A 419 -4.99 -12.80 18.89
CA VAL A 419 -5.22 -11.72 19.84
C VAL A 419 -6.36 -10.81 19.37
N PRO A 420 -7.06 -10.09 20.26
CA PRO A 420 -8.13 -9.19 19.87
C PRO A 420 -7.64 -8.07 18.94
N ILE A 421 -8.42 -7.78 17.90
CA ILE A 421 -8.20 -6.65 16.99
C ILE A 421 -9.10 -5.48 17.43
N ARG A 422 -8.56 -4.26 17.47
CA ARG A 422 -9.31 -3.04 17.78
C ARG A 422 -8.98 -1.93 16.80
N PHE A 423 -10.00 -1.14 16.47
CA PHE A 423 -9.83 0.11 15.74
C PHE A 423 -9.61 1.25 16.73
N GLU A 424 -8.57 2.04 16.51
CA GLU A 424 -8.17 3.17 17.36
C GLU A 424 -7.60 4.27 16.46
N ASN A 425 -7.63 5.52 16.92
CA ASN A 425 -6.91 6.61 16.24
C ASN A 425 -5.44 6.62 16.68
N ILE A 426 -4.53 6.31 15.76
CA ILE A 426 -3.08 6.16 15.96
C ILE A 426 -2.38 7.43 15.47
N GLU A 427 -1.81 8.19 16.40
CA GLU A 427 -1.01 9.38 16.07
C GLU A 427 0.38 8.98 15.54
N GLY A 428 0.86 9.66 14.48
CA GLY A 428 2.24 9.48 13.99
C GLY A 428 2.41 8.72 12.67
N GLY A 429 1.34 8.56 11.87
CA GLY A 429 1.43 8.04 10.50
C GLY A 429 1.59 6.52 10.39
N ALA A 430 1.47 5.77 11.49
CA ALA A 430 1.41 4.31 11.47
C ALA A 430 -0.02 3.83 11.20
N HIS A 431 -0.17 2.78 10.38
CA HIS A 431 -1.47 2.21 10.03
C HIS A 431 -1.98 1.18 11.04
N GLY A 432 -1.09 0.58 11.83
CA GLY A 432 -1.43 -0.40 12.86
C GLY A 432 -0.21 -0.78 13.69
N TYR A 433 -0.43 -1.47 14.81
CA TYR A 433 0.63 -2.09 15.60
C TYR A 433 0.13 -3.23 16.50
N TYR A 434 0.98 -4.23 16.73
CA TYR A 434 0.80 -5.26 17.76
C TYR A 434 1.40 -4.85 19.12
N SER A 435 0.57 -4.80 20.17
CA SER A 435 1.00 -4.52 21.55
C SER A 435 1.48 -5.78 22.27
N LEU A 436 2.79 -5.90 22.48
CA LEU A 436 3.38 -6.99 23.29
C LEU A 436 2.91 -7.00 24.74
N LYS A 437 2.54 -5.83 25.29
CA LYS A 437 2.12 -5.67 26.68
C LYS A 437 0.67 -6.07 26.88
N ASP A 438 -0.21 -5.56 26.02
CA ASP A 438 -1.66 -5.73 26.17
C ASP A 438 -2.20 -6.93 25.39
N LYS A 439 -1.33 -7.60 24.61
CA LYS A 439 -1.65 -8.75 23.76
C LYS A 439 -2.88 -8.47 22.89
N ARG A 440 -2.81 -7.38 22.12
CA ARG A 440 -3.86 -6.90 21.21
C ARG A 440 -3.25 -6.26 19.95
N ILE A 441 -4.03 -6.23 18.88
CA ILE A 441 -3.71 -5.52 17.64
C ILE A 441 -4.53 -4.23 17.59
N ALA A 442 -3.87 -3.11 17.30
CA ALA A 442 -4.49 -1.81 17.03
C ALA A 442 -4.41 -1.52 15.53
N ILE A 443 -5.51 -1.06 14.94
CA ILE A 443 -5.60 -0.65 13.52
C ILE A 443 -6.15 0.77 13.45
N GLN A 444 -5.56 1.60 12.59
CA GLN A 444 -6.00 2.97 12.35
C GLN A 444 -7.44 3.02 11.84
N GLU A 445 -8.27 3.88 12.44
CA GLU A 445 -9.62 4.16 11.97
C GLU A 445 -9.62 4.93 10.64
N GLY A 446 -10.58 4.61 9.75
CA GLY A 446 -10.84 5.35 8.51
C GLY A 446 -9.98 4.96 7.30
N MET A 447 -9.27 3.83 7.33
CA MET A 447 -8.49 3.34 6.19
C MET A 447 -9.35 2.62 5.13
N SER A 448 -8.82 2.48 3.90
CA SER A 448 -9.47 1.68 2.84
C SER A 448 -9.61 0.21 3.25
N GLN A 449 -10.55 -0.51 2.63
CA GLN A 449 -10.78 -1.94 2.91
C GLN A 449 -9.53 -2.79 2.67
N LEU A 450 -8.88 -2.60 1.53
CA LEU A 450 -7.63 -3.29 1.19
C LEU A 450 -6.50 -2.98 2.17
N GLN A 451 -6.30 -1.70 2.52
CA GLN A 451 -5.26 -1.29 3.49
C GLN A 451 -5.55 -1.85 4.90
N THR A 452 -6.81 -1.89 5.29
CA THR A 452 -7.25 -2.45 6.57
C THR A 452 -6.94 -3.95 6.66
N LEU A 453 -7.26 -4.72 5.60
CA LEU A 453 -6.95 -6.15 5.55
C LEU A 453 -5.45 -6.41 5.58
N LYS A 454 -4.67 -5.72 4.74
CA LYS A 454 -3.20 -5.86 4.71
C LYS A 454 -2.60 -5.57 6.09
N THR A 455 -3.03 -4.48 6.72
CA THR A 455 -2.52 -4.06 8.02
C THR A 455 -2.90 -5.07 9.10
N ALA A 456 -4.15 -5.54 9.12
CA ALA A 456 -4.59 -6.57 10.07
C ALA A 456 -3.75 -7.85 9.94
N ILE A 457 -3.52 -8.34 8.71
CA ILE A 457 -2.72 -9.54 8.47
C ILE A 457 -1.25 -9.34 8.89
N HIS A 458 -0.69 -8.16 8.60
CA HIS A 458 0.66 -7.78 9.01
C HIS A 458 0.84 -7.85 10.53
N GLU A 459 -0.11 -7.27 11.28
CA GLU A 459 -0.05 -7.29 12.74
C GLU A 459 -0.35 -8.68 13.33
N ILE A 460 -1.20 -9.49 12.68
CA ILE A 460 -1.40 -10.91 13.03
C ILE A 460 -0.10 -11.70 12.83
N ALA A 461 0.65 -11.43 11.76
CA ALA A 461 1.93 -12.05 11.52
C ALA A 461 2.94 -11.68 12.63
N HIS A 462 2.95 -10.42 13.09
CA HIS A 462 3.72 -10.01 14.27
C HIS A 462 3.28 -10.74 15.54
N ALA A 463 1.97 -10.87 15.78
CA ALA A 463 1.45 -11.58 16.94
C ALA A 463 1.76 -13.09 16.91
N LYS A 464 1.80 -13.73 15.73
CA LYS A 464 2.12 -15.16 15.59
C LYS A 464 3.61 -15.45 15.65
N LEU A 465 4.42 -14.71 14.88
CA LEU A 465 5.85 -15.01 14.70
C LEU A 465 6.75 -14.38 15.75
N HIS A 466 6.34 -13.22 16.27
CA HIS A 466 7.23 -12.33 17.01
C HIS A 466 6.79 -12.06 18.44
N ASP A 467 5.78 -12.77 18.92
CA ASP A 467 5.38 -12.65 20.32
C ASP A 467 6.47 -13.15 21.26
N ILE A 468 6.68 -12.42 22.36
CA ILE A 468 7.61 -12.80 23.42
C ILE A 468 7.01 -12.48 24.78
N ASP A 469 7.37 -13.28 25.79
CA ASP A 469 7.14 -12.89 27.18
C ASP A 469 8.16 -11.82 27.58
N LEU A 470 7.67 -10.64 27.96
CA LEU A 470 8.48 -9.53 28.44
C LEU A 470 9.23 -9.88 29.73
N ASN A 471 8.84 -10.93 30.44
CA ASN A 471 9.51 -11.44 31.63
C ASN A 471 10.51 -12.58 31.37
N SER A 472 10.62 -13.07 30.12
CA SER A 472 11.56 -14.16 29.78
C SER A 472 13.03 -13.80 30.08
N PRO A 473 13.88 -14.79 30.41
CA PRO A 473 15.32 -14.62 30.57
C PRO A 473 15.96 -13.96 29.34
N LYS A 474 17.09 -13.27 29.57
CA LYS A 474 17.78 -12.50 28.52
C LYS A 474 18.20 -13.38 27.33
N GLU A 475 18.59 -14.62 27.59
CA GLU A 475 18.99 -15.59 26.57
C GLU A 475 17.85 -16.01 25.61
N GLU A 476 16.59 -15.98 26.06
CA GLU A 476 15.43 -16.21 25.19
C GLU A 476 15.10 -14.97 24.35
N LYS A 477 15.25 -13.78 24.93
CA LYS A 477 15.06 -12.51 24.22
C LYS A 477 16.13 -12.29 23.14
N GLU A 478 17.35 -12.78 23.37
CA GLU A 478 18.46 -12.74 22.41
C GLU A 478 18.29 -13.73 21.23
N LYS A 479 17.39 -14.72 21.33
CA LYS A 479 17.03 -15.61 20.21
C LYS A 479 16.01 -14.99 19.25
N ARG A 480 15.37 -13.89 19.64
CA ARG A 480 14.37 -13.21 18.80
C ARG A 480 15.06 -12.58 17.59
N PRO A 481 14.50 -12.73 16.37
CA PRO A 481 15.06 -12.06 15.20
C PRO A 481 15.14 -10.55 15.37
N ASP A 482 16.13 -9.93 14.75
CA ASP A 482 16.26 -8.47 14.74
C ASP A 482 15.04 -7.82 14.10
N GLN A 483 14.77 -6.56 14.44
CA GLN A 483 13.56 -5.84 14.02
C GLN A 483 13.34 -5.88 12.50
N ARG A 484 14.39 -5.80 11.69
CA ARG A 484 14.25 -5.81 10.22
C ARG A 484 13.81 -7.18 9.72
N THR A 485 14.34 -8.27 10.27
CA THR A 485 13.85 -9.62 9.97
C THR A 485 12.38 -9.76 10.32
N ARG A 486 11.97 -9.20 11.45
CA ARG A 486 10.59 -9.31 11.91
C ARG A 486 9.62 -8.60 10.99
N GLU A 487 9.90 -7.36 10.61
CA GLU A 487 9.08 -6.61 9.65
C GLU A 487 9.03 -7.30 8.29
N VAL A 488 10.14 -7.84 7.79
CA VAL A 488 10.13 -8.50 6.48
C VAL A 488 9.36 -9.80 6.51
N GLN A 489 9.47 -10.59 7.58
CA GLN A 489 8.65 -11.77 7.74
C GLN A 489 7.16 -11.40 7.82
N ALA A 490 6.79 -10.36 8.58
CA ALA A 490 5.41 -9.92 8.70
C ALA A 490 4.85 -9.39 7.38
N GLU A 491 5.60 -8.55 6.66
CA GLU A 491 5.21 -7.97 5.37
C GLU A 491 5.09 -9.05 4.29
N SER A 492 6.03 -9.99 4.23
CA SER A 492 5.99 -11.11 3.27
C SER A 492 4.83 -12.05 3.53
N VAL A 493 4.49 -12.29 4.80
CA VAL A 493 3.30 -13.06 5.18
C VAL A 493 2.04 -12.31 4.78
N ALA A 494 1.95 -11.00 5.06
CA ALA A 494 0.82 -10.18 4.67
C ALA A 494 0.58 -10.20 3.16
N TYR A 495 1.65 -10.05 2.37
CA TYR A 495 1.61 -10.17 0.92
C TYR A 495 1.07 -11.54 0.48
N THR A 496 1.65 -12.63 1.01
CA THR A 496 1.28 -14.00 0.61
C THR A 496 -0.18 -14.31 0.90
N VAL A 497 -0.68 -13.89 2.05
CA VAL A 497 -2.08 -14.08 2.46
C VAL A 497 -3.01 -13.19 1.63
N CYS A 498 -2.65 -11.93 1.37
CA CYS A 498 -3.45 -11.04 0.51
C CYS A 498 -3.57 -11.61 -0.91
N GLN A 499 -2.47 -12.07 -1.49
CA GLN A 499 -2.46 -12.68 -2.82
C GLN A 499 -3.32 -13.95 -2.91
N HIS A 500 -3.37 -14.77 -1.85
CA HIS A 500 -4.25 -15.95 -1.80
C HIS A 500 -5.73 -15.58 -1.95
N TYR A 501 -6.15 -14.43 -1.43
CA TYR A 501 -7.50 -13.90 -1.56
C TYR A 501 -7.70 -13.02 -2.81
N GLY A 502 -6.74 -13.02 -3.75
CA GLY A 502 -6.82 -12.22 -4.98
C GLY A 502 -6.62 -10.72 -4.76
N LEU A 503 -6.07 -10.32 -3.60
CA LEU A 503 -5.82 -8.92 -3.23
C LEU A 503 -4.40 -8.55 -3.65
N ASP A 504 -4.29 -7.75 -4.71
CA ASP A 504 -2.99 -7.31 -5.19
C ASP A 504 -2.38 -6.27 -4.25
N THR A 505 -1.27 -6.64 -3.62
CA THR A 505 -0.47 -5.81 -2.71
C THR A 505 0.99 -5.73 -3.19
N SER A 506 1.24 -6.13 -4.45
CA SER A 506 2.57 -6.25 -5.05
C SER A 506 3.34 -4.94 -4.99
N ASP A 507 2.76 -3.84 -5.45
CA ASP A 507 3.44 -2.55 -5.46
C ASP A 507 3.91 -2.15 -4.05
N TYR A 508 3.12 -2.44 -3.00
CA TYR A 508 3.40 -2.09 -1.60
C TYR A 508 4.46 -2.96 -0.91
N SER A 509 4.41 -4.27 -1.14
CA SER A 509 5.15 -5.24 -0.32
C SER A 509 6.60 -5.44 -0.77
N PHE A 510 6.92 -5.15 -2.04
CA PHE A 510 8.23 -5.46 -2.62
C PHE A 510 9.35 -4.46 -2.25
N GLY A 511 9.03 -3.19 -1.94
CA GLY A 511 10.02 -2.18 -1.53
C GLY A 511 10.64 -2.44 -0.15
N TYR A 512 9.86 -2.99 0.79
CA TYR A 512 10.31 -3.32 2.15
C TYR A 512 11.09 -4.63 2.22
N VAL A 513 10.68 -5.66 1.47
CA VAL A 513 11.41 -6.92 1.34
C VAL A 513 12.75 -6.71 0.63
N ALA A 514 12.86 -5.67 -0.21
CA ALA A 514 14.08 -5.31 -0.90
C ALA A 514 15.24 -4.95 0.01
N GLY A 515 15.05 -3.98 0.93
CA GLY A 515 16.11 -3.49 1.82
C GLY A 515 16.69 -4.51 2.80
N TRP A 516 16.08 -5.69 2.92
CA TRP A 516 16.41 -6.71 3.92
C TRP A 516 17.44 -7.73 3.46
N SER A 517 17.54 -8.01 2.17
CA SER A 517 18.42 -9.03 1.64
C SER A 517 19.88 -8.62 1.49
N SER A 518 20.16 -7.31 1.52
CA SER A 518 21.52 -6.79 1.37
C SER A 518 22.38 -7.22 2.57
N GLY A 519 23.25 -8.21 2.35
CA GLY A 519 24.26 -8.64 3.32
C GLY A 519 23.94 -9.89 4.15
N ARG A 520 22.88 -10.64 3.83
CA ARG A 520 22.55 -11.91 4.52
C ARG A 520 23.00 -13.14 3.74
N GLU A 521 23.38 -14.20 4.44
CA GLU A 521 23.70 -15.49 3.82
C GLU A 521 22.43 -16.18 3.32
N MET A 522 22.53 -16.92 2.20
CA MET A 522 21.42 -17.65 1.59
C MET A 522 20.70 -18.61 2.54
N ALA A 523 21.38 -19.08 3.59
CA ALA A 523 20.77 -19.93 4.62
C ALA A 523 19.77 -19.16 5.51
N GLU A 524 20.05 -17.90 5.85
CA GLU A 524 19.15 -17.04 6.64
C GLU A 524 17.92 -16.62 5.83
N LEU A 525 18.11 -16.40 4.52
CA LEU A 525 17.04 -16.13 3.57
C LEU A 525 16.11 -17.35 3.46
N LYS A 526 16.67 -18.55 3.24
CA LYS A 526 15.89 -19.80 3.19
C LYS A 526 15.14 -20.09 4.48
N SER A 527 15.76 -19.89 5.64
CA SER A 527 15.09 -20.06 6.94
C SER A 527 13.92 -19.09 7.13
N SER A 528 14.05 -17.87 6.63
CA SER A 528 12.98 -16.87 6.70
C SER A 528 11.86 -17.18 5.71
N LEU A 529 12.17 -17.65 4.50
CA LEU A 529 11.17 -18.12 3.52
C LEU A 529 10.35 -19.28 4.07
N GLU A 530 11.00 -20.25 4.72
CA GLU A 530 10.30 -21.37 5.37
C GLU A 530 9.36 -20.88 6.48
N THR A 531 9.81 -19.89 7.27
CA THR A 531 9.00 -19.26 8.33
C THR A 531 7.80 -18.52 7.75
N ILE A 532 8.02 -17.74 6.67
CA ILE A 532 6.98 -17.00 5.94
C ILE A 532 5.94 -17.98 5.39
N ARG A 533 6.38 -19.04 4.71
CA ARG A 533 5.52 -20.07 4.15
C ARG A 533 4.65 -20.73 5.22
N SER A 534 5.26 -21.15 6.33
CA SER A 534 4.53 -21.80 7.43
C SER A 534 3.47 -20.87 8.02
N ALA A 535 3.85 -19.62 8.32
CA ALA A 535 2.93 -18.65 8.92
C ALA A 535 1.79 -18.24 7.98
N ALA A 536 2.09 -17.99 6.70
CA ALA A 536 1.08 -17.68 5.71
C ALA A 536 0.09 -18.84 5.56
N SER A 537 0.58 -20.08 5.48
CA SER A 537 -0.26 -21.28 5.41
C SER A 537 -1.16 -21.43 6.62
N GLU A 538 -0.64 -21.22 7.83
CA GLU A 538 -1.46 -21.25 9.05
C GLU A 538 -2.56 -20.19 9.06
N ILE A 539 -2.23 -18.94 8.66
CA ILE A 539 -3.22 -17.86 8.62
C ILE A 539 -4.29 -18.15 7.57
N ILE A 540 -3.89 -18.54 6.35
CA ILE A 540 -4.79 -18.89 5.25
C ILE A 540 -5.74 -20.03 5.67
N ASN A 541 -5.20 -21.13 6.18
CA ASN A 541 -6.03 -22.28 6.59
C ASN A 541 -7.00 -21.87 7.70
N SER A 542 -6.54 -21.10 8.69
CA SER A 542 -7.40 -20.63 9.77
C SER A 542 -8.49 -19.68 9.28
N VAL A 543 -8.20 -18.80 8.34
CA VAL A 543 -9.19 -17.87 7.78
C VAL A 543 -10.17 -18.62 6.89
N ASP A 544 -9.71 -19.51 6.01
CA ASP A 544 -10.56 -20.34 5.14
C ASP A 544 -11.52 -21.23 5.96
N GLU A 545 -11.03 -21.85 7.03
CA GLU A 545 -11.89 -22.60 7.97
C GLU A 545 -12.98 -21.70 8.57
N LYS A 546 -12.63 -20.47 8.97
CA LYS A 546 -13.58 -19.52 9.56
C LYS A 546 -14.56 -18.95 8.53
N ILE A 547 -14.15 -18.78 7.27
CA ILE A 547 -15.04 -18.43 6.16
C ILE A 547 -16.08 -19.54 5.97
N VAL A 548 -15.65 -20.81 5.90
CA VAL A 548 -16.57 -21.95 5.74
C VAL A 548 -17.51 -22.09 6.95
N GLU A 549 -17.03 -21.86 8.18
CA GLU A 549 -17.89 -21.83 9.37
C GLU A 549 -18.94 -20.71 9.29
N LEU A 550 -18.52 -19.49 8.92
CA LEU A 550 -19.41 -18.34 8.77
C LEU A 550 -20.46 -18.59 7.68
N GLN A 551 -20.07 -19.15 6.55
CA GLN A 551 -20.96 -19.54 5.46
C GLN A 551 -21.96 -20.62 5.92
N LYS A 552 -21.51 -21.68 6.62
CA LYS A 552 -22.42 -22.70 7.18
C LYS A 552 -23.40 -22.14 8.21
N HIS A 553 -23.01 -21.13 8.98
CA HIS A 553 -23.91 -20.45 9.91
C HIS A 553 -24.92 -19.57 9.17
N GLN A 554 -24.54 -18.93 8.06
CA GLN A 554 -25.45 -18.22 7.17
C GLN A 554 -26.40 -19.19 6.46
N ASP A 555 -25.90 -20.33 5.96
CA ASP A 555 -26.68 -21.38 5.31
C ASP A 555 -27.63 -22.09 6.27
N LYS A 556 -27.27 -22.29 7.54
CA LYS A 556 -28.20 -22.81 8.57
C LYS A 556 -29.26 -21.79 8.96
N GLY A 557 -28.93 -20.50 8.95
CA GLY A 557 -29.90 -19.41 9.05
C GLY A 557 -30.85 -19.39 7.84
N GLN A 558 -30.32 -19.66 6.64
CA GLN A 558 -31.09 -19.74 5.39
C GLN A 558 -31.88 -21.05 5.21
N GLU A 559 -31.41 -22.19 5.75
CA GLU A 559 -32.12 -23.47 5.79
C GLU A 559 -33.22 -23.47 6.84
N GLN A 560 -33.06 -22.74 7.95
CA GLN A 560 -34.17 -22.45 8.87
C GLN A 560 -35.22 -21.53 8.23
N THR A 561 -34.86 -20.71 7.24
CA THR A 561 -35.84 -19.99 6.39
C THR A 561 -36.35 -20.78 5.18
N ARG A 562 -35.69 -21.87 4.76
CA ARG A 562 -36.09 -22.75 3.63
C ARG A 562 -36.88 -24.00 4.03
N LYS A 563 -37.00 -24.30 5.32
CA LYS A 563 -37.89 -25.36 5.85
C LYS A 563 -38.95 -24.80 6.78
N THR A 564 -39.62 -23.74 6.35
CA THR A 564 -41.02 -23.51 6.71
C THR A 564 -41.88 -24.29 5.72
N PRO A 565 -42.83 -25.15 6.15
CA PRO A 565 -43.81 -25.71 5.23
C PRO A 565 -44.47 -24.56 4.47
N ILE A 566 -44.61 -24.69 3.15
CA ILE A 566 -45.40 -23.77 2.32
C ILE A 566 -46.75 -23.61 2.99
N PRO A 567 -47.12 -22.41 3.49
CA PRO A 567 -48.47 -22.19 3.98
C PRO A 567 -49.40 -22.19 2.77
N GLU A 568 -50.57 -22.83 2.89
CA GLU A 568 -51.68 -22.78 1.92
C GLU A 568 -52.30 -21.38 1.74
N LYS A 569 -51.56 -20.29 1.97
CA LYS A 569 -52.05 -18.91 1.98
C LYS A 569 -51.36 -18.06 0.90
N ASP A 570 -52.13 -17.17 0.30
CA ASP A 570 -51.62 -16.19 -0.67
C ASP A 570 -50.49 -15.33 -0.07
N SER A 571 -49.43 -15.10 -0.84
CA SER A 571 -48.23 -14.36 -0.42
C SER A 571 -47.66 -13.52 -1.56
N PHE A 572 -46.70 -12.64 -1.26
CA PHE A 572 -45.92 -11.94 -2.28
C PHE A 572 -44.44 -11.96 -1.95
N THR A 573 -43.61 -11.92 -2.99
CA THR A 573 -42.15 -11.86 -2.91
C THR A 573 -41.62 -10.67 -3.71
N ILE A 574 -40.71 -9.90 -3.12
CA ILE A 574 -40.02 -8.77 -3.76
C ILE A 574 -38.64 -9.22 -4.21
N TYR A 575 -38.32 -8.93 -5.47
CA TYR A 575 -37.05 -9.20 -6.12
C TYR A 575 -36.38 -7.88 -6.54
N GLN A 576 -35.11 -7.73 -6.18
CA GLN A 576 -34.29 -6.56 -6.55
C GLN A 576 -33.06 -7.03 -7.32
N LEU A 577 -32.57 -6.17 -8.22
CA LEU A 577 -31.38 -6.46 -9.02
C LEU A 577 -30.15 -6.72 -8.13
N LYS A 578 -29.37 -7.75 -8.46
CA LYS A 578 -28.09 -8.02 -7.80
C LYS A 578 -27.10 -6.89 -8.12
N HIS A 579 -26.10 -6.70 -7.25
CA HIS A 579 -25.05 -5.70 -7.49
C HIS A 579 -23.94 -6.30 -8.36
N GLU A 580 -24.20 -6.48 -9.65
CA GLU A 580 -23.26 -7.05 -10.64
C GLU A 580 -22.97 -6.05 -11.78
N ASP A 581 -21.78 -6.08 -12.38
CA ASP A 581 -21.42 -5.19 -13.50
C ASP A 581 -22.39 -5.29 -14.68
N VAL A 582 -22.88 -6.51 -14.95
CA VAL A 582 -23.87 -6.80 -16.01
C VAL A 582 -25.25 -6.22 -15.75
N THR A 583 -25.55 -5.81 -14.51
CA THR A 583 -26.85 -5.22 -14.13
C THR A 583 -26.85 -3.70 -14.14
N ASN A 584 -25.72 -3.03 -14.43
CA ASN A 584 -25.65 -1.56 -14.47
C ASN A 584 -26.65 -0.96 -15.46
N ASP A 585 -26.79 -1.57 -16.64
CA ASP A 585 -27.73 -1.14 -17.69
C ASP A 585 -29.20 -1.49 -17.39
N TYR A 586 -29.46 -2.23 -16.30
CA TYR A 586 -30.81 -2.62 -15.88
C TYR A 586 -31.41 -1.67 -14.84
N ARG A 587 -30.56 -0.90 -14.13
CA ARG A 587 -30.99 -0.14 -12.96
C ARG A 587 -31.80 1.09 -13.35
N PHE A 588 -32.99 1.18 -12.77
CA PHE A 588 -33.93 2.30 -12.97
C PHE A 588 -34.37 2.50 -14.43
N GLU A 589 -34.18 1.49 -15.30
CA GLU A 589 -34.60 1.60 -16.68
C GLU A 589 -36.07 1.20 -16.86
N PRO A 590 -36.91 2.01 -17.52
CA PRO A 590 -38.28 1.62 -17.86
C PRO A 590 -38.31 0.38 -18.75
N TYR A 591 -39.34 -0.45 -18.63
CA TYR A 591 -39.41 -1.74 -19.31
C TYR A 591 -39.28 -1.62 -20.84
N GLU A 592 -39.88 -0.59 -21.45
CA GLU A 592 -39.79 -0.36 -22.90
C GLU A 592 -38.35 -0.06 -23.36
N ARG A 593 -37.56 0.63 -22.54
CA ARG A 593 -36.17 0.94 -22.88
C ARG A 593 -35.26 -0.26 -22.64
N LEU A 594 -35.53 -1.04 -21.59
CA LEU A 594 -34.87 -2.32 -21.33
C LEU A 594 -35.04 -3.26 -22.54
N GLN A 595 -36.25 -3.34 -23.11
CA GLN A 595 -36.50 -4.07 -24.35
C GLN A 595 -35.80 -3.47 -25.57
N ALA A 596 -35.79 -2.13 -25.71
CA ALA A 596 -35.12 -1.45 -26.83
C ALA A 596 -33.59 -1.64 -26.82
N ALA A 597 -33.00 -1.83 -25.64
CA ALA A 597 -31.60 -2.19 -25.46
C ALA A 597 -31.30 -3.69 -25.74
N GLY A 598 -32.32 -4.48 -26.06
CA GLY A 598 -32.18 -5.92 -26.31
C GLY A 598 -32.03 -6.75 -25.03
N LEU A 599 -32.34 -6.17 -23.86
CA LEU A 599 -32.28 -6.84 -22.56
C LEU A 599 -33.67 -7.39 -22.21
N SER A 600 -33.72 -8.35 -21.28
CA SER A 600 -34.95 -8.95 -20.77
C SER A 600 -34.93 -9.05 -19.26
N VAL A 601 -36.09 -9.06 -18.61
CA VAL A 601 -36.21 -9.23 -17.16
C VAL A 601 -35.96 -10.70 -16.79
N ASP A 602 -34.69 -11.08 -16.74
CA ASP A 602 -34.24 -12.45 -16.43
C ASP A 602 -34.09 -12.62 -14.92
N SER A 603 -34.82 -13.59 -14.35
CA SER A 603 -34.76 -13.96 -12.93
C SER A 603 -33.35 -14.26 -12.40
N ALA A 604 -32.41 -14.68 -13.26
CA ALA A 604 -31.03 -14.97 -12.86
C ALA A 604 -30.29 -13.74 -12.28
N HIS A 605 -30.68 -12.53 -12.70
CA HIS A 605 -30.06 -11.27 -12.27
C HIS A 605 -30.72 -10.63 -11.03
N TYR A 606 -31.73 -11.29 -10.46
CA TYR A 606 -32.50 -10.78 -9.33
C TYR A 606 -32.28 -11.62 -8.07
N ALA A 607 -32.34 -10.99 -6.91
CA ALA A 607 -32.32 -11.62 -5.61
C ALA A 607 -33.65 -11.40 -4.90
N SER A 608 -34.21 -12.44 -4.27
CA SER A 608 -35.40 -12.31 -3.42
C SER A 608 -35.01 -11.60 -2.11
N VAL A 609 -35.53 -10.40 -1.89
CA VAL A 609 -35.17 -9.57 -0.73
C VAL A 609 -36.21 -9.61 0.39
N TYR A 610 -37.45 -10.01 0.08
CA TYR A 610 -38.54 -10.07 1.05
C TYR A 610 -39.70 -10.95 0.61
N THR A 611 -40.31 -11.68 1.54
CA THR A 611 -41.54 -12.47 1.31
C THR A 611 -42.50 -12.28 2.48
N ALA A 612 -43.78 -12.02 2.21
CA ALA A 612 -44.81 -11.89 3.25
C ALA A 612 -46.20 -12.38 2.79
N GLU A 613 -47.08 -12.67 3.75
CA GLU A 613 -48.49 -13.02 3.48
C GLU A 613 -49.23 -11.86 2.80
N LEU A 614 -50.06 -12.18 1.81
CA LEU A 614 -50.89 -11.21 1.12
C LEU A 614 -52.26 -11.14 1.81
N THR A 615 -52.53 -10.02 2.50
CA THR A 615 -53.81 -9.85 3.18
C THR A 615 -54.97 -9.68 2.19
N PRO A 616 -56.19 -10.18 2.48
CA PRO A 616 -57.33 -10.04 1.57
C PRO A 616 -57.62 -8.57 1.23
N GLY A 617 -57.57 -8.23 -0.07
CA GLY A 617 -57.78 -6.87 -0.57
C GLY A 617 -56.51 -6.04 -0.78
N MET A 618 -55.33 -6.56 -0.42
CA MET A 618 -54.04 -5.90 -0.67
C MET A 618 -53.72 -5.87 -2.17
N THR A 619 -53.48 -4.68 -2.69
CA THR A 619 -53.11 -4.43 -4.09
C THR A 619 -51.61 -4.23 -4.27
N LEU A 620 -51.12 -4.25 -5.51
CA LEU A 620 -49.72 -3.88 -5.82
C LEU A 620 -49.40 -2.46 -5.34
N GLU A 621 -50.37 -1.55 -5.39
CA GLU A 621 -50.21 -0.17 -4.89
C GLU A 621 -50.07 -0.10 -3.37
N ASP A 622 -50.77 -0.97 -2.64
CA ASP A 622 -50.61 -1.08 -1.18
C ASP A 622 -49.22 -1.63 -0.82
N ILE A 623 -48.70 -2.56 -1.63
CA ILE A 623 -47.32 -3.05 -1.50
C ILE A 623 -46.36 -1.90 -1.81
N TYR A 624 -46.53 -1.17 -2.92
CA TYR A 624 -45.70 -0.01 -3.26
C TYR A 624 -45.64 1.01 -2.13
N THR A 625 -46.81 1.39 -1.61
CA THR A 625 -46.96 2.38 -0.54
C THR A 625 -46.26 1.91 0.73
N ARG A 626 -46.47 0.66 1.13
CA ARG A 626 -45.84 0.08 2.32
C ARG A 626 -44.31 0.08 2.23
N PHE A 627 -43.75 -0.33 1.09
CA PHE A 627 -42.30 -0.40 0.89
C PHE A 627 -41.66 0.91 0.39
N ASN A 628 -42.39 2.03 0.43
CA ASN A 628 -41.85 3.38 0.21
C ASN A 628 -42.11 4.33 1.40
N ILE A 629 -43.16 4.08 2.20
CA ILE A 629 -43.56 4.98 3.30
C ILE A 629 -43.40 4.32 4.68
N ASP A 630 -43.72 3.03 4.82
CA ASP A 630 -43.76 2.34 6.12
C ASP A 630 -43.14 0.93 6.04
N HIS A 631 -41.82 0.90 5.87
CA HIS A 631 -41.09 -0.35 5.63
C HIS A 631 -41.21 -1.31 6.83
N PRO A 632 -41.47 -2.61 6.59
CA PRO A 632 -41.38 -3.62 7.64
C PRO A 632 -39.99 -3.64 8.29
N LYS A 633 -39.91 -3.81 9.62
CA LYS A 633 -38.63 -3.79 10.38
C LYS A 633 -37.63 -4.87 9.93
N ASP A 634 -38.13 -5.96 9.37
CA ASP A 634 -37.39 -7.09 8.84
C ASP A 634 -37.03 -6.95 7.34
N PHE A 635 -37.50 -5.89 6.67
CA PHE A 635 -37.12 -5.59 5.29
C PHE A 635 -35.67 -5.07 5.24
N LYS A 636 -34.85 -5.72 4.40
CA LYS A 636 -33.41 -5.38 4.22
C LYS A 636 -33.07 -4.86 2.81
N GLY A 637 -34.06 -4.80 1.92
CA GLY A 637 -33.90 -4.22 0.58
C GLY A 637 -34.04 -2.69 0.57
N HIS A 638 -33.86 -2.08 -0.60
CA HIS A 638 -34.15 -0.65 -0.80
C HIS A 638 -35.65 -0.41 -1.06
N SER A 639 -36.08 0.85 -0.99
CA SER A 639 -37.45 1.23 -1.34
C SER A 639 -37.82 0.75 -2.74
N LEU A 640 -39.07 0.32 -2.90
CA LEU A 640 -39.53 -0.30 -4.14
C LEU A 640 -39.50 0.73 -5.29
N SER A 641 -38.71 0.46 -6.32
CA SER A 641 -38.34 1.43 -7.36
C SER A 641 -38.34 0.82 -8.77
N VAL A 642 -38.21 1.67 -9.79
CA VAL A 642 -38.12 1.22 -11.19
C VAL A 642 -37.01 0.17 -11.29
N SER A 643 -37.26 -0.93 -11.99
CA SER A 643 -36.42 -2.12 -12.10
C SER A 643 -36.59 -3.22 -11.06
N ASP A 644 -37.42 -3.03 -10.03
CA ASP A 644 -37.77 -4.11 -9.11
C ASP A 644 -38.90 -5.01 -9.66
N VAL A 645 -39.00 -6.25 -9.18
CA VAL A 645 -40.07 -7.19 -9.56
C VAL A 645 -40.82 -7.67 -8.32
N VAL A 646 -42.14 -7.59 -8.36
CA VAL A 646 -43.04 -8.16 -7.33
C VAL A 646 -43.73 -9.40 -7.89
N VAL A 647 -43.51 -10.54 -7.26
CA VAL A 647 -44.20 -11.79 -7.59
C VAL A 647 -45.34 -12.00 -6.59
N LEU A 648 -46.57 -12.10 -7.10
CA LEU A 648 -47.76 -12.45 -6.31
C LEU A 648 -48.04 -13.94 -6.45
N HIS A 649 -48.16 -14.62 -5.32
CA HIS A 649 -48.55 -16.02 -5.20
C HIS A 649 -50.01 -16.07 -4.74
N GLN A 650 -50.97 -16.17 -5.67
CA GLN A 650 -52.40 -16.12 -5.37
C GLN A 650 -53.14 -17.30 -5.98
N ASN A 651 -53.98 -18.00 -5.20
CA ASN A 651 -54.81 -19.11 -5.68
C ASN A 651 -54.01 -20.21 -6.43
N GLY A 652 -52.78 -20.47 -6.01
CA GLY A 652 -51.88 -21.45 -6.65
C GLY A 652 -51.33 -21.02 -8.01
N LYS A 653 -51.41 -19.72 -8.36
CA LYS A 653 -50.82 -19.14 -9.56
C LYS A 653 -49.89 -17.99 -9.21
N ASP A 654 -48.71 -18.01 -9.82
CA ASP A 654 -47.73 -16.93 -9.70
C ASP A 654 -47.90 -15.91 -10.83
N THR A 655 -47.80 -14.62 -10.48
CA THR A 655 -47.76 -13.52 -11.44
C THR A 655 -46.64 -12.56 -11.08
N ALA A 656 -45.74 -12.28 -12.03
CA ALA A 656 -44.62 -11.35 -11.83
C ALA A 656 -44.94 -9.98 -12.44
N HIS A 657 -44.68 -8.93 -11.66
CA HIS A 657 -44.99 -7.54 -12.00
C HIS A 657 -43.73 -6.68 -11.84
N TYR A 658 -43.23 -6.17 -12.94
CA TYR A 658 -42.10 -5.24 -12.99
C TYR A 658 -42.57 -3.83 -12.60
N VAL A 659 -41.84 -3.19 -11.70
CA VAL A 659 -42.08 -1.81 -11.27
C VAL A 659 -41.54 -0.88 -12.37
N ASP A 660 -42.45 -0.16 -13.02
CA ASP A 660 -42.11 0.77 -14.11
C ASP A 660 -42.25 2.23 -13.62
N SER A 661 -41.79 3.17 -14.45
CA SER A 661 -41.88 4.61 -14.25
C SER A 661 -43.30 5.10 -13.93
N ILE A 662 -44.33 4.39 -14.41
CA ILE A 662 -45.74 4.64 -14.09
C ILE A 662 -46.44 3.29 -13.89
N GLY A 663 -46.50 2.82 -12.65
CA GLY A 663 -47.24 1.62 -12.26
C GLY A 663 -46.46 0.31 -12.49
N TYR A 664 -47.18 -0.74 -12.90
CA TYR A 664 -46.64 -2.10 -13.00
C TYR A 664 -46.85 -2.71 -14.39
N ARG A 665 -45.86 -3.45 -14.88
CA ARG A 665 -45.93 -4.23 -16.12
C ARG A 665 -45.86 -5.72 -15.80
N GLN A 666 -46.77 -6.54 -16.32
CA GLN A 666 -46.67 -7.99 -16.17
C GLN A 666 -45.51 -8.54 -17.01
N VAL A 667 -44.64 -9.32 -16.38
CA VAL A 667 -43.44 -9.93 -16.98
C VAL A 667 -43.45 -11.46 -16.80
N PRO A 668 -44.32 -12.19 -17.53
CA PRO A 668 -44.43 -13.64 -17.40
C PRO A 668 -43.13 -14.39 -17.73
N GLU A 669 -42.23 -13.79 -18.52
CA GLU A 669 -40.90 -14.28 -18.80
C GLU A 669 -40.04 -14.47 -17.54
N PHE A 670 -40.27 -13.67 -16.50
CA PHE A 670 -39.56 -13.76 -15.23
C PHE A 670 -39.82 -15.08 -14.49
N LEU A 671 -40.96 -15.73 -14.78
CA LEU A 671 -41.37 -17.01 -14.17
C LEU A 671 -40.97 -18.23 -15.03
N GLN A 672 -40.37 -18.02 -16.21
CA GLN A 672 -39.93 -19.11 -17.06
C GLN A 672 -38.53 -19.56 -16.63
N GLU A 673 -38.43 -20.77 -16.09
CA GLU A 673 -37.13 -21.40 -15.83
C GLU A 673 -36.30 -21.43 -17.13
N ALA A 674 -35.06 -20.98 -17.06
CA ALA A 674 -34.11 -20.99 -18.17
C ALA A 674 -33.76 -22.44 -18.57
N ASN A 675 -34.61 -23.06 -19.39
CA ASN A 675 -34.33 -24.36 -20.00
C ASN A 675 -34.99 -24.49 -21.39
N LYS A 676 -34.44 -23.76 -22.36
CA LYS A 676 -34.61 -24.10 -23.78
C LYS A 676 -33.50 -25.07 -24.15
N GLN A 677 -33.85 -26.34 -24.38
CA GLN A 677 -32.91 -27.36 -24.84
C GLN A 677 -32.40 -26.99 -26.24
N LEU A 678 -31.14 -26.59 -26.35
CA LEU A 678 -30.51 -26.14 -27.60
C LEU A 678 -30.31 -27.33 -28.56
N VAL A 679 -30.84 -27.25 -29.78
CA VAL A 679 -30.66 -28.27 -30.83
C VAL A 679 -29.75 -27.71 -31.93
N PRO A 680 -28.54 -28.25 -32.14
CA PRO A 680 -27.55 -27.66 -33.08
C PRO A 680 -27.96 -27.63 -34.55
N ASP A 681 -28.90 -28.49 -34.95
CA ASP A 681 -29.39 -28.54 -36.34
C ASP A 681 -30.15 -27.28 -36.77
N ASP A 682 -30.79 -26.60 -35.81
CA ASP A 682 -31.58 -25.40 -36.08
C ASP A 682 -30.71 -24.14 -36.21
N SER A 683 -29.40 -24.27 -35.97
CA SER A 683 -28.44 -23.16 -35.92
C SER A 683 -27.21 -23.43 -36.80
N LEU A 684 -27.40 -24.11 -37.93
CA LEU A 684 -26.33 -24.36 -38.91
C LEU A 684 -26.15 -23.16 -39.84
N THR A 685 -24.91 -22.73 -40.05
CA THR A 685 -24.58 -21.62 -40.97
C THR A 685 -24.61 -22.05 -42.44
N GLY A 686 -24.64 -23.36 -42.70
CA GLY A 686 -24.50 -23.96 -44.04
C GLY A 686 -23.04 -24.12 -44.50
N GLU A 687 -22.08 -23.54 -43.78
CA GLU A 687 -20.66 -23.70 -44.05
C GLU A 687 -20.13 -25.05 -43.53
N LYS A 688 -19.03 -25.53 -44.12
CA LYS A 688 -18.39 -26.79 -43.74
C LYS A 688 -16.92 -26.61 -43.47
N VAL A 689 -16.46 -27.16 -42.35
CA VAL A 689 -15.06 -27.18 -41.93
C VAL A 689 -14.49 -28.57 -42.20
N THR A 690 -13.41 -28.62 -42.98
CA THR A 690 -12.71 -29.88 -43.29
C THR A 690 -11.48 -30.03 -42.40
N THR A 691 -11.33 -31.21 -41.81
CA THR A 691 -10.17 -31.63 -41.02
C THR A 691 -9.63 -32.95 -41.58
N PRO A 692 -8.42 -33.39 -41.20
CA PRO A 692 -7.92 -34.72 -41.55
C PRO A 692 -8.82 -35.89 -41.08
N ARG A 693 -9.74 -35.62 -40.14
CA ARG A 693 -10.67 -36.61 -39.56
C ARG A 693 -12.09 -36.53 -40.14
N GLY A 694 -12.37 -35.62 -41.07
CA GLY A 694 -13.66 -35.50 -41.74
C GLY A 694 -14.10 -34.06 -41.99
N THR A 695 -15.24 -33.91 -42.66
CA THR A 695 -15.88 -32.62 -42.93
C THR A 695 -17.13 -32.45 -42.06
N PHE A 696 -17.21 -31.35 -41.31
CA PHE A 696 -18.25 -31.07 -40.33
C PHE A 696 -18.99 -29.78 -40.66
N SER A 697 -20.31 -29.74 -40.46
CA SER A 697 -21.10 -28.52 -40.67
C SER A 697 -20.87 -27.53 -39.51
N LEU A 698 -20.68 -26.25 -39.83
CA LEU A 698 -20.48 -25.17 -38.87
C LEU A 698 -21.82 -24.73 -38.28
N THR A 699 -21.85 -24.52 -36.96
CA THR A 699 -23.01 -23.97 -36.23
C THR A 699 -22.68 -22.60 -35.65
N GLU A 700 -23.70 -21.74 -35.52
CA GLU A 700 -23.62 -20.46 -34.81
C GLU A 700 -23.62 -20.60 -33.28
N LEU A 701 -23.88 -21.81 -32.76
CA LEU A 701 -23.88 -22.05 -31.32
C LEU A 701 -22.47 -21.97 -30.74
N SER A 702 -22.33 -21.25 -29.62
CA SER A 702 -21.07 -21.17 -28.87
C SER A 702 -20.70 -22.53 -28.24
N ARG A 703 -19.42 -22.68 -27.87
CA ARG A 703 -18.92 -23.90 -27.20
C ARG A 703 -19.78 -24.27 -25.97
N LYS A 704 -20.09 -23.31 -25.10
CA LYS A 704 -20.89 -23.56 -23.89
C LYS A 704 -22.32 -24.01 -24.22
N GLN A 705 -22.92 -23.44 -25.26
CA GLN A 705 -24.25 -23.84 -25.74
C GLN A 705 -24.25 -25.26 -26.33
N MET A 706 -23.19 -25.63 -27.05
CA MET A 706 -23.00 -27.00 -27.57
C MET A 706 -22.76 -28.03 -26.46
N GLU A 707 -21.99 -27.68 -25.42
CA GLU A 707 -21.81 -28.53 -24.25
C GLU A 707 -23.11 -28.73 -23.46
N ALA A 708 -23.92 -27.67 -23.31
CA ALA A 708 -25.25 -27.75 -22.71
C ALA A 708 -26.24 -28.60 -23.54
N ALA A 709 -26.07 -28.65 -24.86
CA ALA A 709 -26.80 -29.53 -25.77
C ALA A 709 -26.30 -30.99 -25.77
N GLY A 710 -25.29 -31.32 -24.95
CA GLY A 710 -24.73 -32.68 -24.83
C GLY A 710 -23.65 -33.03 -25.86
N TYR A 711 -23.04 -32.04 -26.52
CA TYR A 711 -21.93 -32.24 -27.47
C TYR A 711 -20.59 -31.90 -26.79
N GLY A 712 -19.68 -32.88 -26.73
CA GLY A 712 -18.35 -32.71 -26.14
C GLY A 712 -17.28 -32.38 -27.19
N ILE A 713 -16.12 -31.85 -26.79
CA ILE A 713 -15.02 -31.58 -27.71
C ILE A 713 -14.41 -32.90 -28.20
N HIS A 714 -14.33 -33.09 -29.52
CA HIS A 714 -13.68 -34.25 -30.12
C HIS A 714 -12.24 -33.94 -30.55
N HIS A 715 -12.03 -32.79 -31.20
CA HIS A 715 -10.70 -32.30 -31.60
C HIS A 715 -10.78 -30.86 -32.12
N ARG A 716 -9.61 -30.24 -32.33
CA ARG A 716 -9.47 -28.91 -32.91
C ARG A 716 -9.07 -29.02 -34.39
N SER A 717 -9.47 -28.04 -35.21
CA SER A 717 -8.98 -27.91 -36.59
C SER A 717 -7.48 -27.60 -36.62
N ASP A 718 -6.80 -27.97 -37.69
CA ASP A 718 -5.34 -27.81 -37.83
C ASP A 718 -4.89 -26.35 -37.77
N ASP A 719 -5.74 -25.42 -38.22
CA ASP A 719 -5.50 -23.97 -38.15
C ASP A 719 -5.86 -23.36 -36.78
N GLY A 720 -6.35 -24.17 -35.86
CA GLY A 720 -6.74 -23.78 -34.51
C GLY A 720 -8.01 -22.91 -34.43
N LYS A 721 -8.66 -22.61 -35.55
CA LYS A 721 -9.78 -21.65 -35.58
C LYS A 721 -11.13 -22.25 -35.20
N TYR A 722 -11.26 -23.58 -35.22
CA TYR A 722 -12.53 -24.26 -34.96
C TYR A 722 -12.35 -25.45 -34.01
N LEU A 723 -13.37 -25.67 -33.18
CA LEU A 723 -13.53 -26.85 -32.34
C LEU A 723 -14.58 -27.77 -32.97
N ILE A 724 -14.25 -29.04 -33.16
CA ILE A 724 -15.20 -30.05 -33.60
C ILE A 724 -15.81 -30.70 -32.36
N MET A 725 -17.11 -30.54 -32.18
CA MET A 725 -17.85 -31.03 -31.02
C MET A 725 -18.84 -32.12 -31.43
N GLY A 726 -18.83 -33.26 -30.74
CA GLY A 726 -19.62 -34.44 -31.07
C GLY A 726 -20.22 -35.13 -29.85
N ASN A 727 -21.30 -35.87 -30.06
CA ASN A 727 -22.04 -36.62 -29.02
C ASN A 727 -22.04 -38.14 -29.28
N GLY A 728 -21.07 -38.63 -30.05
CA GLY A 728 -20.92 -40.05 -30.42
C GLY A 728 -21.73 -40.49 -31.65
N THR A 729 -22.77 -39.77 -32.05
CA THR A 729 -23.54 -40.06 -33.28
C THR A 729 -23.46 -38.95 -34.32
N ARG A 730 -23.30 -37.70 -33.88
CA ARG A 730 -23.19 -36.52 -34.76
C ARG A 730 -22.09 -35.59 -34.26
N ALA A 731 -21.54 -34.79 -35.16
CA ALA A 731 -20.49 -33.82 -34.86
C ALA A 731 -20.65 -32.57 -35.72
N PHE A 732 -20.35 -31.42 -35.11
CA PHE A 732 -20.46 -30.09 -35.73
C PHE A 732 -19.20 -29.28 -35.42
N ALA A 733 -18.89 -28.30 -36.27
CA ALA A 733 -17.82 -27.35 -36.03
C ALA A 733 -18.37 -26.10 -35.32
N VAL A 734 -17.59 -25.55 -34.40
CA VAL A 734 -17.86 -24.30 -33.67
C VAL A 734 -16.63 -23.40 -33.76
N THR A 735 -16.80 -22.08 -33.86
CA THR A 735 -15.68 -21.12 -33.82
C THR A 735 -14.94 -21.20 -32.48
N ALA A 736 -13.61 -21.27 -32.53
CA ALA A 736 -12.79 -21.33 -31.33
C ALA A 736 -12.60 -19.90 -30.77
N GLU A 737 -13.36 -19.55 -29.73
CA GLU A 737 -13.14 -18.30 -28.96
C GLU A 737 -11.84 -18.39 -28.14
N PRO A 738 -11.12 -17.25 -27.91
CA PRO A 738 -9.97 -17.21 -27.02
C PRO A 738 -10.39 -17.55 -25.59
N PRO A 739 -9.61 -18.34 -24.83
CA PRO A 739 -10.13 -19.06 -23.68
C PRO A 739 -10.40 -18.14 -22.48
N GLN A 740 -11.66 -18.12 -22.03
CA GLN A 740 -12.02 -17.86 -20.64
C GLN A 740 -12.41 -19.19 -19.96
N ASN A 741 -11.77 -19.43 -18.81
CA ASN A 741 -12.10 -20.44 -17.79
C ASN A 741 -11.49 -21.87 -17.95
N TYR A 742 -10.61 -22.23 -17.01
CA TYR A 742 -9.59 -23.30 -17.11
C TYR A 742 -9.95 -24.64 -16.45
N LEU A 743 -11.11 -24.76 -15.79
CA LEU A 743 -11.40 -25.91 -14.92
C LEU A 743 -11.91 -27.18 -15.62
N LYS A 744 -12.23 -27.14 -16.92
CA LYS A 744 -12.67 -28.33 -17.68
C LYS A 744 -11.54 -29.02 -18.44
N HIS A 745 -10.37 -28.39 -18.53
CA HIS A 745 -9.20 -28.96 -19.21
C HIS A 745 -8.36 -29.87 -18.31
N VAL A 746 -8.65 -29.89 -17.01
CA VAL A 746 -7.89 -30.61 -15.98
C VAL A 746 -8.34 -32.07 -15.85
N GLU A 747 -9.58 -32.43 -16.21
CA GLU A 747 -10.04 -33.82 -16.11
C GLU A 747 -9.45 -34.74 -17.20
N ASP A 748 -9.15 -34.22 -18.39
CA ASP A 748 -8.60 -35.03 -19.50
C ASP A 748 -7.07 -35.20 -19.46
N ILE A 749 -6.35 -34.41 -18.64
CA ILE A 749 -4.87 -34.47 -18.52
C ILE A 749 -4.45 -35.45 -17.42
N VAL A 750 -5.29 -35.68 -16.41
CA VAL A 750 -4.98 -36.50 -15.23
C VAL A 750 -4.92 -38.00 -15.53
N GLU A 751 -5.58 -38.49 -16.60
CA GLU A 751 -5.57 -39.93 -16.92
C GLU A 751 -4.37 -40.42 -17.78
N GLN A 752 -3.43 -39.55 -18.19
CA GLN A 752 -2.33 -39.95 -19.10
C GLN A 752 -0.89 -39.85 -18.56
N ASN A 753 -0.64 -39.40 -17.33
CA ASN A 753 0.73 -39.13 -16.86
C ASN A 753 1.23 -39.94 -15.64
N ASP A 754 0.58 -41.06 -15.30
CA ASP A 754 0.98 -41.93 -14.19
C ASP A 754 2.24 -42.80 -14.44
N ASN A 755 3.01 -42.55 -15.50
CA ASN A 755 4.18 -43.38 -15.87
C ASN A 755 5.51 -42.62 -16.09
N ASN A 756 5.70 -41.40 -15.54
CA ASN A 756 7.00 -40.73 -15.70
C ASN A 756 7.56 -40.03 -14.44
N PHE A 757 7.13 -40.47 -13.25
CA PHE A 757 7.47 -39.81 -11.99
C PHE A 757 8.74 -40.31 -11.26
N ASP A 758 9.56 -41.18 -11.84
CA ASP A 758 10.70 -41.80 -11.11
C ASP A 758 12.11 -41.45 -11.66
N GLY A 759 12.24 -40.37 -12.45
CA GLY A 759 13.49 -39.99 -13.11
C GLY A 759 14.04 -38.58 -12.84
N ILE A 760 13.35 -37.73 -12.07
CA ILE A 760 13.64 -36.28 -12.01
C ILE A 760 13.76 -35.80 -10.55
N ILE A 761 14.58 -36.46 -9.74
CA ILE A 761 14.99 -35.95 -8.41
C ILE A 761 16.53 -35.95 -8.25
N ASN A 762 17.30 -35.91 -9.35
CA ASN A 762 18.74 -35.65 -9.28
C ASN A 762 19.27 -35.05 -10.59
N ASN A 763 19.21 -33.73 -10.75
CA ASN A 763 20.20 -32.96 -11.53
C ASN A 763 20.02 -31.44 -11.38
N THR A 764 20.89 -30.82 -10.59
CA THR A 764 21.26 -29.39 -10.72
C THR A 764 22.22 -29.22 -11.92
N PRO A 765 22.18 -28.11 -12.68
CA PRO A 765 23.07 -27.93 -13.83
C PRO A 765 24.53 -27.79 -13.38
N GLN A 766 25.42 -28.68 -13.83
CA GLN A 766 26.88 -28.54 -13.65
C GLN A 766 27.48 -27.66 -14.75
N THR A 767 28.35 -26.74 -14.37
CA THR A 767 29.26 -26.05 -15.29
C THR A 767 30.30 -27.03 -15.84
N PRO A 768 30.58 -27.06 -17.16
CA PRO A 768 31.52 -28.00 -17.78
C PRO A 768 32.97 -27.77 -17.35
N SER A 769 33.73 -28.84 -17.20
CA SER A 769 35.13 -28.83 -16.75
C SER A 769 36.11 -28.48 -17.88
N VAL A 770 37.33 -28.05 -17.54
CA VAL A 770 38.38 -27.70 -18.52
C VAL A 770 38.71 -28.90 -19.43
N GLY A 771 38.74 -30.12 -18.88
CA GLY A 771 39.02 -31.35 -19.63
C GLY A 771 37.95 -31.70 -20.69
N GLU A 772 36.68 -31.35 -20.45
CA GLU A 772 35.60 -31.57 -21.41
C GLU A 772 35.63 -30.55 -22.55
N LEU A 773 36.04 -29.31 -22.27
CA LEU A 773 36.23 -28.28 -23.29
C LEU A 773 37.46 -28.59 -24.17
N GLU A 774 38.53 -29.17 -23.61
CA GLU A 774 39.69 -29.62 -24.39
C GLU A 774 39.39 -30.79 -25.33
N GLN A 775 38.51 -31.72 -24.92
CA GLN A 775 38.04 -32.79 -25.79
C GLN A 775 37.20 -32.28 -26.96
N LYS A 776 36.36 -31.26 -26.73
CA LYS A 776 35.59 -30.61 -27.81
C LYS A 776 36.47 -29.90 -28.82
N VAL A 777 37.53 -29.23 -28.37
CA VAL A 777 38.54 -28.64 -29.26
C VAL A 777 39.28 -29.71 -30.05
N LYS A 778 39.66 -30.84 -29.43
CA LYS A 778 40.27 -31.99 -30.13
C LYS A 778 39.32 -32.66 -31.12
N ALA A 779 38.01 -32.58 -30.90
CA ALA A 779 36.98 -33.05 -31.83
C ALA A 779 36.66 -32.05 -32.96
N GLY A 780 37.31 -30.86 -32.98
CA GLY A 780 37.12 -29.84 -34.01
C GLY A 780 35.93 -28.91 -33.77
N GLU A 781 35.32 -28.94 -32.59
CA GLU A 781 34.21 -28.07 -32.22
C GLU A 781 34.71 -26.72 -31.66
N SER A 782 34.00 -25.64 -31.98
CA SER A 782 34.31 -24.30 -31.49
C SER A 782 33.84 -24.14 -30.03
N ILE A 783 34.76 -23.79 -29.12
CA ILE A 783 34.44 -23.45 -27.73
C ILE A 783 34.49 -21.93 -27.49
N SER A 784 33.69 -21.45 -26.53
CA SER A 784 33.72 -20.04 -26.12
C SER A 784 34.86 -19.74 -25.16
N LEU A 785 35.61 -18.66 -25.41
CA LEU A 785 36.68 -18.19 -24.53
C LEU A 785 36.17 -17.78 -23.14
N THR A 786 34.91 -17.36 -23.04
CA THR A 786 34.29 -17.04 -21.75
C THR A 786 34.03 -18.27 -20.90
N ASP A 787 33.74 -19.41 -21.52
CA ASP A 787 33.41 -20.66 -20.82
C ASP A 787 34.70 -21.35 -20.36
N LEU A 788 35.76 -21.29 -21.17
CA LEU A 788 37.10 -21.69 -20.76
C LEU A 788 37.62 -20.84 -19.59
N ALA A 789 37.43 -19.52 -19.64
CA ALA A 789 37.85 -18.63 -18.56
C ALA A 789 37.09 -18.87 -17.25
N LYS A 790 35.79 -19.22 -17.32
CA LYS A 790 34.99 -19.61 -16.16
C LYS A 790 35.43 -20.95 -15.57
N ALA A 791 35.72 -21.94 -16.43
CA ALA A 791 36.19 -23.25 -15.99
C ALA A 791 37.58 -23.18 -15.33
N ILE A 792 38.51 -22.41 -15.87
CA ILE A 792 39.85 -22.18 -15.28
C ILE A 792 39.74 -21.47 -13.92
N LYS A 793 38.89 -20.43 -13.82
CA LYS A 793 38.64 -19.74 -12.54
C LYS A 793 38.04 -20.67 -11.48
N ALA A 794 37.17 -21.59 -11.89
CA ALA A 794 36.54 -22.54 -10.98
C ALA A 794 37.56 -23.55 -10.42
N GLU A 795 38.54 -23.99 -11.23
CA GLU A 795 39.62 -24.88 -10.77
C GLU A 795 40.64 -24.14 -9.88
N GLU A 796 41.06 -22.92 -10.23
CA GLU A 796 41.98 -22.10 -9.41
C GLU A 796 41.41 -21.79 -8.01
N HIS A 797 40.11 -21.51 -7.90
CA HIS A 797 39.45 -21.20 -6.63
C HIS A 797 39.27 -22.41 -5.70
N SER A 798 39.49 -23.64 -6.18
CA SER A 798 39.36 -24.87 -5.38
C SER A 798 40.64 -25.26 -4.64
N ALA A 799 41.80 -24.75 -5.06
CA ALA A 799 43.11 -25.17 -4.56
C ALA A 799 43.56 -24.49 -3.24
N GLU A 800 42.90 -23.42 -2.79
CA GLU A 800 43.31 -22.65 -1.61
C GLU A 800 42.19 -22.46 -0.57
N ARG A 801 41.69 -23.55 0.03
CA ARG A 801 41.07 -23.51 1.38
C ARG A 801 41.46 -24.74 2.22
N PRO A 802 41.88 -24.57 3.48
CA PRO A 802 42.37 -25.65 4.35
C PRO A 802 41.24 -26.56 4.86
N GLU A 803 41.58 -27.85 5.00
CA GLU A 803 40.70 -28.97 5.36
C GLU A 803 39.83 -28.73 6.61
N LYS A 804 38.50 -28.87 6.46
CA LYS A 804 37.55 -28.93 7.58
C LYS A 804 37.53 -30.34 8.17
N LYS A 805 37.77 -30.45 9.49
CA LYS A 805 37.58 -31.67 10.29
C LYS A 805 36.12 -32.13 10.25
N ALA A 806 35.91 -33.44 10.17
CA ALA A 806 34.61 -34.12 10.15
C ALA A 806 33.73 -33.77 11.37
N SER A 807 32.41 -33.74 11.17
CA SER A 807 31.46 -33.32 12.20
C SER A 807 31.31 -34.36 13.32
N ILE A 808 31.05 -33.90 14.55
CA ILE A 808 30.86 -34.73 15.75
C ILE A 808 29.74 -35.77 15.55
N ARG A 809 28.77 -35.51 14.65
CA ARG A 809 27.68 -36.47 14.32
C ARG A 809 28.13 -37.61 13.41
N GLU A 810 29.08 -37.37 12.50
CA GLU A 810 29.69 -38.45 11.69
C GLU A 810 30.58 -39.34 12.55
N GLN A 811 31.37 -38.74 13.45
CA GLN A 811 32.20 -39.49 14.41
C GLN A 811 31.37 -40.34 15.39
N LEU A 812 30.19 -39.87 15.81
CA LEU A 812 29.26 -40.63 16.65
C LEU A 812 28.53 -41.75 15.90
N LYS A 813 28.26 -41.57 14.59
CA LYS A 813 27.66 -42.60 13.74
C LYS A 813 28.66 -43.71 13.42
N GLU A 814 29.89 -43.35 13.07
CA GLU A 814 31.00 -44.28 12.89
C GLU A 814 31.35 -45.02 14.19
N ALA A 815 31.35 -44.35 15.35
CA ALA A 815 31.56 -45.01 16.64
C ALA A 815 30.43 -45.99 17.01
N ARG A 816 29.18 -45.69 16.66
CA ARG A 816 28.04 -46.61 16.84
C ARG A 816 28.13 -47.81 15.92
N GLU A 817 28.46 -47.62 14.65
CA GLU A 817 28.61 -48.69 13.65
C GLU A 817 29.83 -49.58 13.97
N GLN A 818 30.95 -49.00 14.42
CA GLN A 818 32.12 -49.75 14.90
C GLN A 818 31.84 -50.53 16.21
N SER A 819 30.99 -50.01 17.10
CA SER A 819 30.56 -50.72 18.32
C SER A 819 29.61 -51.90 18.03
N ALA A 820 28.78 -51.78 16.98
CA ALA A 820 27.89 -52.84 16.50
C ALA A 820 28.68 -53.95 15.79
N HIS A 821 29.67 -53.60 14.96
CA HIS A 821 30.58 -54.57 14.32
C HIS A 821 31.49 -55.28 15.33
N LYS A 822 31.96 -54.63 16.41
CA LYS A 822 32.71 -55.29 17.51
C LYS A 822 31.85 -56.28 18.31
N LYS A 823 30.54 -56.04 18.50
CA LYS A 823 29.64 -56.99 19.17
C LYS A 823 29.31 -58.21 18.31
N GLN A 824 29.26 -58.08 16.98
CA GLN A 824 29.07 -59.20 16.05
C GLN A 824 30.35 -60.05 15.88
N THR A 825 31.54 -59.42 15.84
CA THR A 825 32.82 -60.16 15.78
C THR A 825 33.25 -60.79 17.11
N ALA A 826 32.77 -60.31 18.26
CA ALA A 826 33.01 -60.96 19.55
C ALA A 826 32.13 -62.22 19.77
N LYS A 827 30.91 -62.28 19.20
CA LYS A 827 30.07 -63.48 19.24
C LYS A 827 30.52 -64.59 18.28
N SER A 828 31.18 -64.26 17.17
CA SER A 828 31.76 -65.26 16.27
C SER A 828 33.10 -65.82 16.78
N LYS A 829 33.93 -65.01 17.46
CA LYS A 829 35.20 -65.46 18.06
C LYS A 829 35.06 -66.29 19.34
N SER A 830 33.93 -66.25 20.04
CA SER A 830 33.67 -67.15 21.18
C SER A 830 33.12 -68.52 20.77
N HIS A 831 32.82 -68.76 19.48
CA HIS A 831 32.34 -70.05 18.99
C HIS A 831 33.44 -70.91 18.34
N GLU A 832 34.65 -70.36 18.11
CA GLU A 832 35.82 -71.07 17.57
C GLU A 832 36.84 -71.52 18.65
N LEU A 833 36.52 -71.37 19.95
CA LEU A 833 37.38 -71.81 21.07
C LEU A 833 36.68 -72.80 22.05
N GLU A 834 35.48 -73.28 21.72
CA GLU A 834 34.83 -74.44 22.37
C GLU A 834 34.18 -75.37 21.32
N VAL A 835 35.00 -75.94 20.42
CA VAL A 835 34.85 -77.29 19.83
C VAL A 835 36.24 -77.88 19.63
#